data_AF-A0A833XLV3-F1
#
_entry.id   AF-A0A833XLV3-F1
#
_cell.length_a   1.000
_cell.length_b   1.000
_cell.length_c   1.000
_cell.angle_alpha   90.00
_cell.angle_beta   90.00
_cell.angle_gamma   90.00
#
_symmetry.space_group_name_H-M   'P 1'
#
loop_
_entity.id
_entity.type
_entity.pdbx_description
1 polymer ?
#
loop_
_entity_poly.entity_id
_entity_poly.type
_entity_poly.pdbx_seq_one_letter_code
_entity_poly.pdbx_strand_id
1 'polypeptide(L)'
;MGANHSREDLELSDSDAENYEEQSEQEEAEQEEENYHDAKDRSSERRPKTPSSLDQVEAKLKALQLKYPSSDQNPNLKNAVKLYLHIGGNTPIAKWVVSEKLTSYSFVKTSRIDGDNDEDEDGEDDEEGGDSWWFLKVSSKIRVKVSTEAQLKTFGDQRRVDFVAKGVWAMKFYSDEDYKGFVAKFQECLFENTYGVEATEENKVKLYGKDFIGWLKPETLDDSMWEDADDAFSKSPSSETPVRASQDLREEFEEVANGGIQSLALGALDNSFLVGDSGIQVVKNFAHGIQGKGVYVNFDGGDYRSGSSLAHSTPRKALLMKAETNMLLMSPMNGGKPHSKGLHQLDIETGRIVTEWKFEKDGTDITMRDVTNESKGAQLDPSGSTFLGLDDNRLCRWDMRDRKGMVQNLANASTPVLNWTQGHQFSRGTNFQCFATTGDGSIVVGSLDGKIRLYSINSMRQAKTAFPGLGSPITHVDVTFDGKWILGTTDTYLILICTLFTDKDGKTKNGFSGRMGNRISAPRLLKLNPLDSHLAGVNNKFRNAQFSWVTENGKQERHLVATVGKFSVIWNFLQVKNSSHECYRNQDGLKSCYCYKIVLKDDSIVDSRFMHEKFAVTDSPEAPLVIATPMKVSSFSISSRR
;
A
#
# COMPACT_ATOMS: atom_id res chain seq x y z
N MET A 1 12.72 13.69 7.41
CA MET A 1 11.80 12.53 7.41
C MET A 1 11.04 12.54 8.72
N GLY A 2 9.72 12.81 8.68
CA GLY A 2 8.90 12.99 9.88
C GLY A 2 8.34 11.66 10.38
N ALA A 3 8.35 11.44 11.69
CA ALA A 3 7.69 10.30 12.33
C ALA A 3 6.17 10.59 12.43
N ASN A 4 5.34 9.71 11.87
CA ASN A 4 3.90 9.93 11.76
C ASN A 4 3.11 9.68 13.05
N HIS A 5 3.63 8.87 13.98
CA HIS A 5 2.88 8.54 15.20
C HIS A 5 2.76 9.72 16.18
N SER A 6 3.73 10.64 16.23
CA SER A 6 3.72 11.74 17.20
C SER A 6 2.74 12.89 16.89
N ARG A 7 2.15 12.93 15.68
CA ARG A 7 1.29 14.04 15.23
C ARG A 7 -0.18 13.67 15.06
N GLU A 8 -0.50 12.37 15.01
CA GLU A 8 -1.89 11.88 14.99
C GLU A 8 -2.55 12.03 16.38
N ASP A 9 -1.76 11.92 17.45
CA ASP A 9 -2.18 12.01 18.86
C ASP A 9 -2.20 13.43 19.45
N LEU A 10 -2.31 14.47 18.61
CA LEU A 10 -2.77 15.75 19.13
C LEU A 10 -4.22 15.57 19.56
N GLU A 11 -4.40 15.17 20.83
CA GLU A 11 -5.68 15.16 21.52
C GLU A 11 -6.40 16.45 21.14
N LEU A 12 -7.60 16.31 20.59
CA LEU A 12 -8.52 17.42 20.37
C LEU A 12 -8.92 17.94 21.76
N SER A 13 -8.02 18.68 22.40
CA SER A 13 -8.23 19.33 23.69
C SER A 13 -9.19 20.49 23.45
N ASP A 14 -10.46 20.27 23.81
CA ASP A 14 -11.52 21.30 23.83
C ASP A 14 -11.25 22.28 25.00
N SER A 15 -10.09 22.94 25.01
CA SER A 15 -9.85 24.12 25.85
C SER A 15 -10.14 25.37 25.02
N ASP A 16 -11.37 25.88 25.17
CA ASP A 16 -11.78 27.20 24.70
C ASP A 16 -10.95 28.27 25.43
N ALA A 17 -9.82 28.67 24.85
CA ALA A 17 -9.09 29.88 25.22
C ALA A 17 -8.96 30.76 23.98
N GLU A 18 -9.85 31.75 23.87
CA GLU A 18 -9.78 32.80 22.86
C GLU A 18 -8.50 33.62 23.07
N ASN A 19 -7.55 33.52 22.14
CA ASN A 19 -6.35 34.35 22.13
C ASN A 19 -6.64 35.59 21.26
N TYR A 20 -6.93 36.72 21.90
CA TYR A 20 -6.94 38.04 21.24
C TYR A 20 -5.50 38.56 21.23
N GLU A 21 -4.87 38.57 20.05
CA GLU A 21 -3.64 39.31 19.83
C GLU A 21 -4.00 40.76 19.46
N GLU A 22 -3.84 41.70 20.41
CA GLU A 22 -3.71 43.12 20.09
C GLU A 22 -2.23 43.48 19.91
N GLN A 23 -1.86 43.84 18.68
CA GLN A 23 -0.61 44.51 18.37
C GLN A 23 -0.65 45.94 18.92
N SER A 24 0.34 46.32 19.71
CA SER A 24 0.81 47.71 19.73
C SER A 24 2.32 47.76 20.02
N GLU A 25 3.03 48.37 19.08
CA GLU A 25 4.41 48.82 19.20
C GLU A 25 4.47 50.03 20.13
N GLN A 26 5.41 50.08 21.09
CA GLN A 26 6.27 51.24 21.37
C GLN A 26 7.18 51.03 22.60
N GLU A 27 8.49 50.97 22.31
CA GLU A 27 9.63 51.60 22.99
C GLU A 27 9.59 51.81 24.52
N GLU A 28 10.43 51.08 25.25
CA GLU A 28 10.84 51.41 26.61
C GLU A 28 12.02 52.40 26.62
N ALA A 29 11.84 53.53 27.30
CA ALA A 29 12.91 54.37 27.83
C ALA A 29 12.74 54.50 29.35
N GLU A 30 13.77 54.00 30.05
CA GLU A 30 14.35 54.36 31.35
C GLU A 30 13.54 55.13 32.43
N GLN A 31 13.59 54.53 33.63
CA GLN A 31 13.89 55.11 34.96
C GLN A 31 13.18 56.40 35.40
N GLU A 32 12.52 56.34 36.57
CA GLU A 32 12.96 57.06 37.78
C GLU A 32 12.08 56.74 39.00
N GLU A 33 12.74 56.77 40.16
CA GLU A 33 12.22 56.55 41.51
C GLU A 33 11.50 57.80 42.08
N GLU A 34 10.82 57.56 43.21
CA GLU A 34 10.64 58.44 44.38
C GLU A 34 9.25 59.02 44.73
N ASN A 35 8.98 58.83 46.02
CA ASN A 35 8.34 59.74 46.99
C ASN A 35 6.80 59.81 47.18
N TYR A 36 6.35 59.01 48.16
CA TYR A 36 5.80 59.42 49.48
C TYR A 36 4.51 60.26 49.65
N HIS A 37 3.78 59.80 50.68
CA HIS A 37 2.96 60.48 51.69
C HIS A 37 1.43 60.71 51.53
N ASP A 38 0.70 59.81 52.22
CA ASP A 38 -0.20 60.06 53.38
C ASP A 38 -1.36 61.07 53.27
N ALA A 39 -2.59 60.55 53.37
CA ALA A 39 -3.68 61.21 54.09
C ALA A 39 -4.76 60.19 54.52
N LYS A 40 -4.88 60.01 55.84
CA LYS A 40 -6.02 59.41 56.53
C LYS A 40 -7.30 60.20 56.25
N ASP A 41 -8.42 59.52 56.01
CA ASP A 41 -9.65 59.87 56.72
C ASP A 41 -10.63 58.70 56.91
N ARG A 42 -11.32 58.76 58.04
CA ARG A 42 -12.19 57.70 58.60
C ARG A 42 -13.62 57.81 58.06
N SER A 43 -14.23 56.70 57.63
CA SER A 43 -15.67 56.48 57.84
C SER A 43 -16.11 55.02 57.66
N SER A 44 -16.72 54.49 58.73
CA SER A 44 -17.82 53.51 58.76
C SER A 44 -17.72 52.19 57.96
N GLU A 45 -17.51 51.11 58.72
CA GLU A 45 -18.19 49.81 58.64
C GLU A 45 -19.02 49.50 57.39
N ARG A 46 -18.57 48.50 56.62
CA ARG A 46 -19.39 47.35 56.17
C ARG A 46 -18.47 46.26 55.61
N ARG A 47 -18.19 45.24 56.44
CA ARG A 47 -17.66 43.96 55.98
C ARG A 47 -18.60 43.39 54.91
N PRO A 48 -18.12 42.90 53.75
CA PRO A 48 -18.95 42.07 52.89
C PRO A 48 -19.26 40.78 53.65
N LYS A 49 -20.55 40.53 53.93
CA LYS A 49 -21.01 39.26 54.49
C LYS A 49 -20.77 38.16 53.46
N THR A 50 -20.08 37.11 53.87
CA THR A 50 -20.10 35.80 53.19
C THR A 50 -21.56 35.33 53.06
N PRO A 51 -22.00 34.86 51.87
CA PRO A 51 -23.37 34.41 51.67
C PRO A 51 -23.62 33.13 52.50
N SER A 52 -24.76 33.09 53.19
CA SER A 52 -25.10 32.04 54.16
C SER A 52 -25.88 30.86 53.57
N SER A 53 -26.07 30.81 52.25
CA SER A 53 -26.60 29.61 51.56
C SER A 53 -26.35 29.65 50.06
N LEU A 54 -26.25 28.46 49.46
CA LEU A 54 -26.12 28.23 48.02
C LEU A 54 -27.26 28.89 47.22
N ASP A 55 -28.47 28.94 47.79
CA ASP A 55 -29.66 29.52 47.15
C ASP A 55 -29.52 31.03 46.86
N GLN A 56 -28.80 31.77 47.71
CA GLN A 56 -28.56 33.20 47.48
C GLN A 56 -27.52 33.47 46.39
N VAL A 57 -26.58 32.53 46.20
CA VAL A 57 -25.61 32.57 45.11
C VAL A 57 -26.29 32.23 43.79
N GLU A 58 -27.19 31.24 43.79
CA GLU A 58 -27.98 30.86 42.61
C GLU A 58 -28.96 31.96 42.18
N ALA A 59 -29.61 32.64 43.14
CA ALA A 59 -30.50 33.76 42.85
C ALA A 59 -29.75 34.97 42.23
N LYS A 60 -28.50 35.23 42.65
CA LYS A 60 -27.66 36.28 42.05
C LYS A 60 -27.10 35.88 40.68
N LEU A 61 -26.80 34.61 40.45
CA LEU A 61 -26.39 34.08 39.15
C LEU A 61 -27.54 34.09 38.14
N LYS A 62 -28.79 33.84 38.55
CA LYS A 62 -29.98 33.98 37.70
C LYS A 62 -30.35 35.43 37.38
N ALA A 63 -30.02 36.38 38.27
CA ALA A 63 -30.28 37.80 38.07
C ALA A 63 -29.25 38.48 37.14
N LEU A 64 -28.05 37.92 37.04
CA LEU A 64 -27.08 38.26 36.01
C LEU A 64 -27.48 37.49 34.74
N GLN A 65 -28.06 38.17 33.75
CA GLN A 65 -28.34 37.60 32.42
C GLN A 65 -27.02 37.31 31.67
N LEU A 66 -26.18 36.44 32.23
CA LEU A 66 -25.09 35.82 31.52
C LEU A 66 -25.73 34.92 30.46
N LYS A 67 -25.57 35.30 29.20
CA LYS A 67 -25.76 34.39 28.06
C LYS A 67 -24.74 33.26 28.20
N TYR A 68 -25.06 32.28 29.03
CA TYR A 68 -24.54 30.95 28.82
C TYR A 68 -25.16 30.46 27.49
N PRO A 69 -24.40 29.89 26.56
CA PRO A 69 -24.99 29.05 25.54
C PRO A 69 -25.57 27.85 26.30
N SER A 70 -26.83 27.99 26.70
CA SER A 70 -27.69 26.86 26.99
C SER A 70 -27.52 25.91 25.82
N SER A 71 -27.28 24.64 26.13
CA SER A 71 -27.25 23.55 25.18
C SER A 71 -28.50 23.61 24.30
N ASP A 72 -28.39 24.27 23.14
CA ASP A 72 -29.30 24.10 22.02
C ASP A 72 -29.05 22.69 21.49
N GLN A 73 -29.51 21.69 22.24
CA GLN A 73 -29.88 20.42 21.65
C GLN A 73 -31.07 20.70 20.76
N ASN A 74 -30.81 21.02 19.50
CA ASN A 74 -31.80 20.95 18.45
C ASN A 74 -32.32 19.49 18.45
N PRO A 75 -33.55 19.19 18.92
CA PRO A 75 -33.94 17.81 19.22
C PRO A 75 -34.16 16.92 17.97
N ASN A 76 -33.85 17.43 16.77
CA ASN A 76 -34.21 16.81 15.48
C ASN A 76 -33.03 16.58 14.52
N LEU A 77 -31.78 16.87 14.87
CA LEU A 77 -30.65 16.51 14.00
C LEU A 77 -30.30 15.03 14.19
N LYS A 78 -30.92 14.16 13.37
CA LYS A 78 -30.48 12.77 13.21
C LYS A 78 -29.07 12.74 12.61
N ASN A 79 -28.25 11.77 13.03
CA ASN A 79 -26.86 11.58 12.54
C ASN A 79 -25.94 12.78 12.84
N ALA A 80 -26.08 13.38 14.02
CA ALA A 80 -25.29 14.55 14.41
C ALA A 80 -23.80 14.23 14.63
N VAL A 81 -22.90 15.06 14.09
CA VAL A 81 -21.44 14.94 14.22
C VAL A 81 -20.77 16.31 14.34
N LYS A 82 -19.58 16.33 14.94
CA LYS A 82 -18.64 17.47 14.88
C LYS A 82 -17.66 17.22 13.74
N LEU A 83 -17.49 18.18 12.84
CA LEU A 83 -16.69 18.04 11.63
C LEU A 83 -15.40 18.86 11.71
N TYR A 84 -14.28 18.24 11.37
CA TYR A 84 -12.95 18.86 11.36
C TYR A 84 -12.30 18.72 9.99
N LEU A 85 -11.52 19.74 9.61
CA LEU A 85 -10.67 19.75 8.44
C LEU A 85 -9.21 19.74 8.89
N HIS A 86 -8.41 18.86 8.30
CA HIS A 86 -6.96 18.90 8.49
C HIS A 86 -6.35 19.96 7.58
N ILE A 87 -5.58 20.88 8.16
CA ILE A 87 -4.84 21.91 7.42
C ILE A 87 -3.33 21.76 7.65
N GLY A 88 -2.52 22.35 6.77
CA GLY A 88 -1.06 22.37 6.93
C GLY A 88 -0.32 21.10 6.51
N GLY A 89 -1.00 20.06 5.99
CA GLY A 89 -0.34 18.87 5.42
C GLY A 89 0.62 18.20 6.39
N ASN A 90 1.88 17.98 6.00
CA ASN A 90 2.92 17.44 6.91
C ASN A 90 3.87 18.52 7.48
N THR A 91 3.46 19.78 7.45
CA THR A 91 4.29 20.90 7.92
C THR A 91 4.17 21.10 9.44
N PRO A 92 5.04 21.90 10.08
CA PRO A 92 4.93 22.19 11.52
C PRO A 92 3.61 22.88 11.93
N ILE A 93 2.90 23.49 10.98
CA ILE A 93 1.60 24.13 11.21
C ILE A 93 0.42 23.17 11.00
N ALA A 94 0.68 21.88 10.80
CA ALA A 94 -0.34 20.87 10.62
C ALA A 94 -1.24 20.76 11.86
N LYS A 95 -2.55 20.90 11.66
CA LYS A 95 -3.53 20.79 12.75
C LYS A 95 -4.92 20.47 12.24
N TRP A 96 -5.73 19.90 13.12
CA TRP A 96 -7.17 19.78 12.95
C TRP A 96 -7.85 21.10 13.32
N VAL A 97 -8.67 21.63 12.43
CA VAL A 97 -9.50 22.82 12.68
C VAL A 97 -10.96 22.42 12.65
N VAL A 98 -11.74 22.91 13.62
CA VAL A 98 -13.18 22.72 13.64
C VAL A 98 -13.78 23.42 12.42
N SER A 99 -14.35 22.65 11.51
CA SER A 99 -15.09 23.17 10.35
C SER A 99 -16.52 23.52 10.76
N GLU A 100 -17.19 22.61 11.47
CA GLU A 100 -18.55 22.79 11.98
C GLU A 100 -18.68 22.13 13.37
N LYS A 101 -19.16 22.88 14.37
CA LYS A 101 -19.32 22.40 15.75
C LYS A 101 -20.45 21.37 15.88
N LEU A 102 -21.47 21.46 15.03
CA LEU A 102 -22.62 20.57 14.97
C LEU A 102 -23.13 20.53 13.53
N THR A 103 -23.14 19.35 12.93
CA THR A 103 -23.67 19.09 11.57
C THR A 103 -24.22 17.67 11.49
N SER A 104 -24.69 17.21 10.33
CA SER A 104 -25.14 15.82 10.14
C SER A 104 -24.56 15.16 8.91
N TYR A 105 -24.59 13.83 8.91
CA TYR A 105 -24.24 13.01 7.74
C TYR A 105 -25.44 12.21 7.22
N SER A 106 -25.39 11.87 5.94
CA SER A 106 -26.33 10.94 5.31
C SER A 106 -25.64 10.10 4.23
N PHE A 107 -26.16 8.90 4.02
CA PHE A 107 -25.79 8.05 2.89
C PHE A 107 -26.88 8.18 1.82
N VAL A 108 -26.49 8.57 0.61
CA VAL A 108 -27.41 8.80 -0.50
C VAL A 108 -26.98 7.95 -1.68
N LYS A 109 -27.92 7.20 -2.27
CA LYS A 109 -27.69 6.42 -3.49
C LYS A 109 -28.12 7.26 -4.70
N THR A 110 -27.25 7.39 -5.71
CA THR A 110 -27.53 8.20 -6.90
C THR A 110 -26.73 7.71 -8.11
N SER A 111 -27.29 7.89 -9.30
CA SER A 111 -26.69 7.54 -10.60
C SER A 111 -25.77 8.63 -11.17
N ARG A 112 -25.76 9.86 -10.63
CA ARG A 112 -24.96 10.98 -11.17
C ARG A 112 -23.57 11.07 -10.52
N ILE A 113 -22.52 10.84 -11.31
CA ILE A 113 -21.11 11.11 -10.96
C ILE A 113 -20.83 12.58 -11.30
N ASP A 114 -20.71 13.40 -10.25
CA ASP A 114 -20.26 14.81 -10.23
C ASP A 114 -21.08 15.89 -10.98
N GLY A 115 -21.64 16.83 -10.20
CA GLY A 115 -21.35 18.26 -10.39
C GLY A 115 -22.03 19.07 -11.50
N ASP A 116 -23.31 18.87 -11.79
CA ASP A 116 -24.12 19.95 -12.36
C ASP A 116 -25.04 20.52 -11.28
N ASN A 117 -25.07 21.86 -11.23
CA ASN A 117 -25.68 22.78 -10.26
C ASN A 117 -26.77 22.23 -9.32
N ASP A 118 -26.71 22.69 -8.07
CA ASP A 118 -27.76 22.65 -7.06
C ASP A 118 -28.97 23.54 -7.44
N GLU A 119 -29.56 23.32 -8.61
CA GLU A 119 -30.88 23.81 -8.98
C GLU A 119 -31.58 22.69 -9.76
N ASP A 120 -32.32 21.86 -9.03
CA ASP A 120 -33.64 21.34 -9.39
C ASP A 120 -33.96 20.16 -8.46
N GLU A 121 -34.70 20.49 -7.40
CA GLU A 121 -35.60 19.54 -6.76
C GLU A 121 -36.59 19.03 -7.82
N ASP A 122 -37.00 17.77 -7.67
CA ASP A 122 -38.11 17.10 -8.35
C ASP A 122 -37.85 16.60 -9.78
N GLY A 123 -37.36 15.35 -9.85
CA GLY A 123 -37.37 14.54 -11.06
C GLY A 123 -37.33 13.06 -10.72
N GLU A 124 -38.52 12.48 -10.48
CA GLU A 124 -38.76 11.04 -10.56
C GLU A 124 -38.54 10.59 -12.01
N ASP A 125 -37.28 10.39 -12.40
CA ASP A 125 -36.93 9.64 -13.61
C ASP A 125 -36.06 8.45 -13.19
N ASP A 126 -36.73 7.43 -12.66
CA ASP A 126 -36.19 6.07 -12.58
C ASP A 126 -36.05 5.52 -14.01
N GLU A 127 -35.01 5.98 -14.73
CA GLU A 127 -34.47 5.20 -15.83
C GLU A 127 -33.85 3.92 -15.23
N GLU A 128 -34.62 2.84 -15.25
CA GLU A 128 -34.19 1.46 -15.04
C GLU A 128 -33.00 1.13 -15.99
N GLY A 129 -31.78 1.43 -15.55
CA GLY A 129 -30.58 1.08 -16.31
C GLY A 129 -29.27 1.74 -15.87
N GLY A 130 -29.28 2.77 -15.03
CA GLY A 130 -28.05 3.42 -14.53
C GLY A 130 -27.47 2.75 -13.29
N ASP A 131 -26.16 2.45 -13.29
CA ASP A 131 -25.45 2.05 -12.08
C ASP A 131 -25.58 3.16 -11.02
N SER A 132 -26.24 2.87 -9.89
CA SER A 132 -26.39 3.81 -8.78
C SER A 132 -25.38 3.50 -7.68
N TRP A 133 -24.68 4.53 -7.19
CA TRP A 133 -23.65 4.39 -6.16
C TRP A 133 -24.04 5.12 -4.88
N TRP A 134 -23.64 4.55 -3.75
CA TRP A 134 -23.70 5.20 -2.44
C TRP A 134 -22.63 6.28 -2.30
N PHE A 135 -23.07 7.45 -1.85
CA PHE A 135 -22.23 8.58 -1.47
C PHE A 135 -22.45 8.91 0.01
N LEU A 136 -21.37 9.23 0.71
CA LEU A 136 -21.42 9.87 2.01
C LEU A 136 -21.52 11.38 1.80
N LYS A 137 -22.61 11.98 2.29
CA LYS A 137 -22.77 13.43 2.40
C LYS A 137 -22.59 13.85 3.85
N VAL A 138 -21.85 14.94 4.08
CA VAL A 138 -21.68 15.54 5.41
C VAL A 138 -21.79 17.05 5.24
N SER A 139 -22.78 17.65 5.90
CA SER A 139 -23.15 19.05 5.65
C SER A 139 -23.39 19.31 4.14
N SER A 140 -23.22 20.56 3.69
CA SER A 140 -23.12 20.95 2.29
C SER A 140 -21.71 20.84 1.71
N LYS A 141 -20.70 20.56 2.55
CA LYS A 141 -19.28 20.63 2.16
C LYS A 141 -18.72 19.34 1.59
N ILE A 142 -19.24 18.20 2.01
CA ILE A 142 -18.67 16.89 1.68
C ILE A 142 -19.69 16.08 0.93
N ARG A 143 -19.28 15.62 -0.26
CA ARG A 143 -19.91 14.52 -0.99
C ARG A 143 -18.80 13.64 -1.53
N VAL A 144 -18.72 12.41 -1.04
CA VAL A 144 -17.68 11.45 -1.44
C VAL A 144 -18.29 10.09 -1.73
N LYS A 145 -17.85 9.44 -2.81
CA LYS A 145 -18.28 8.07 -3.13
C LYS A 145 -17.80 7.12 -2.04
N VAL A 146 -18.70 6.30 -1.50
CA VAL A 146 -18.33 5.27 -0.53
C VAL A 146 -17.47 4.22 -1.25
N SER A 147 -16.17 4.26 -1.02
CA SER A 147 -15.19 3.41 -1.70
C SER A 147 -13.91 3.32 -0.85
N THR A 148 -13.02 2.38 -1.18
CA THR A 148 -11.70 2.28 -0.55
C THR A 148 -10.82 3.49 -0.82
N GLU A 149 -11.09 4.27 -1.87
CA GLU A 149 -10.39 5.53 -2.19
C GLU A 149 -10.66 6.64 -1.17
N ALA A 150 -11.76 6.57 -0.43
CA ALA A 150 -12.02 7.47 0.70
C ALA A 150 -11.07 7.22 1.88
N GLN A 151 -10.33 6.10 1.87
CA GLN A 151 -9.29 5.75 2.86
C GLN A 151 -9.77 5.90 4.31
N LEU A 152 -11.02 5.49 4.58
CA LEU A 152 -11.62 5.68 5.89
C LEU A 152 -10.85 4.91 6.98
N LYS A 153 -10.35 5.62 7.98
CA LYS A 153 -9.68 5.10 9.19
C LYS A 153 -10.57 5.37 10.40
N THR A 154 -10.74 4.36 11.24
CA THR A 154 -11.58 4.41 12.43
C THR A 154 -10.74 4.56 13.71
N PHE A 155 -11.26 5.32 14.67
CA PHE A 155 -10.70 5.52 16.01
C PHE A 155 -11.84 5.36 17.04
N GLY A 156 -12.08 4.11 17.44
CA GLY A 156 -13.25 3.76 18.27
C GLY A 156 -13.25 4.39 19.66
N ASP A 157 -12.08 4.45 20.30
CA ASP A 157 -11.84 5.11 21.58
C ASP A 157 -12.14 6.62 21.53
N GLN A 158 -11.87 7.26 20.40
CA GLN A 158 -12.17 8.67 20.18
C GLN A 158 -13.57 8.93 19.61
N ARG A 159 -14.31 7.87 19.28
CA ARG A 159 -15.57 7.91 18.50
C ARG A 159 -15.40 8.80 17.28
N ARG A 160 -14.38 8.49 16.48
CA ARG A 160 -13.93 9.34 15.38
C ARG A 160 -13.60 8.51 14.15
N VAL A 161 -13.87 9.07 12.98
CA VAL A 161 -13.40 8.54 11.70
C VAL A 161 -12.70 9.62 10.90
N ASP A 162 -11.60 9.26 10.25
CA ASP A 162 -10.85 10.12 9.36
C ASP A 162 -10.95 9.58 7.93
N PHE A 163 -11.07 10.46 6.93
CA PHE A 163 -11.26 10.06 5.54
C PHE A 163 -10.85 11.17 4.57
N VAL A 164 -10.67 10.79 3.30
CA VAL A 164 -10.29 11.70 2.21
C VAL A 164 -11.51 12.07 1.38
N ALA A 165 -11.74 13.37 1.22
CA ALA A 165 -12.77 13.95 0.35
C ALA A 165 -12.35 15.36 -0.10
N LYS A 166 -11.63 15.48 -1.24
CA LYS A 166 -11.02 16.74 -1.73
C LYS A 166 -10.26 17.50 -0.61
N GLY A 167 -9.59 16.75 0.25
CA GLY A 167 -9.05 17.19 1.53
C GLY A 167 -9.13 16.05 2.54
N VAL A 168 -8.59 16.25 3.74
CA VAL A 168 -8.59 15.23 4.81
C VAL A 168 -9.49 15.70 5.94
N TRP A 169 -10.51 14.92 6.24
CA TRP A 169 -11.59 15.27 7.15
C TRP A 169 -11.66 14.29 8.31
N ALA A 170 -12.15 14.77 9.45
CA ALA A 170 -12.51 13.93 10.59
C ALA A 170 -13.93 14.21 11.04
N MET A 171 -14.70 13.16 11.29
CA MET A 171 -16.00 13.24 11.96
C MET A 171 -15.89 12.64 13.35
N LYS A 172 -16.30 13.41 14.37
CA LYS A 172 -16.42 12.95 15.76
C LYS A 172 -17.89 12.81 16.13
N PHE A 173 -18.24 11.67 16.70
CA PHE A 173 -19.60 11.31 17.09
C PHE A 173 -19.85 11.62 18.57
N TYR A 174 -21.09 11.94 18.91
CA TYR A 174 -21.47 12.28 20.29
C TYR A 174 -21.75 11.04 21.15
N SER A 175 -22.08 9.90 20.54
CA SER A 175 -22.35 8.63 21.21
C SER A 175 -21.60 7.47 20.55
N ASP A 176 -21.37 6.40 21.32
CA ASP A 176 -20.74 5.18 20.82
C ASP A 176 -21.66 4.42 19.85
N GLU A 177 -22.97 4.53 20.07
CA GLU A 177 -24.03 3.95 19.23
C GLU A 177 -24.05 4.59 17.83
N ASP A 178 -23.98 5.93 17.76
CA ASP A 178 -23.94 6.64 16.47
C ASP A 178 -22.68 6.30 15.68
N TYR A 179 -21.53 6.22 16.37
CA TYR A 179 -20.25 5.84 15.76
C TYR A 179 -20.33 4.42 15.16
N LYS A 180 -20.76 3.43 15.95
CA LYS A 180 -20.91 2.05 15.49
C LYS A 180 -21.94 1.94 14.36
N GLY A 181 -23.05 2.66 14.47
CA GLY A 181 -24.08 2.74 13.42
C GLY A 181 -23.54 3.30 12.12
N PHE A 182 -22.73 4.36 12.17
CA PHE A 182 -22.04 4.90 11.00
C PHE A 182 -21.08 3.88 10.37
N VAL A 183 -20.20 3.26 11.16
CA VAL A 183 -19.20 2.31 10.64
C VAL A 183 -19.90 1.13 9.97
N ALA A 184 -20.91 0.55 10.62
CA ALA A 184 -21.70 -0.53 10.04
C ALA A 184 -22.36 -0.10 8.71
N LYS A 185 -23.00 1.07 8.68
CA LYS A 185 -23.68 1.55 7.48
C LYS A 185 -22.71 1.86 6.34
N PHE A 186 -21.53 2.40 6.65
CA PHE A 186 -20.47 2.64 5.68
C PHE A 186 -20.01 1.32 5.05
N GLN A 187 -19.82 0.25 5.84
CA GLN A 187 -19.42 -1.06 5.31
C GLN A 187 -20.49 -1.70 4.42
N GLU A 188 -21.77 -1.56 4.75
CA GLU A 188 -22.88 -2.01 3.88
C GLU A 188 -22.85 -1.28 2.53
N CYS A 189 -22.76 0.06 2.57
CA CYS A 189 -22.72 0.89 1.37
C CYS A 189 -21.47 0.59 0.53
N LEU A 190 -20.32 0.36 1.18
CA LEU A 190 -19.07 -0.02 0.54
C LEU A 190 -19.22 -1.37 -0.18
N PHE A 191 -19.81 -2.36 0.49
CA PHE A 191 -20.05 -3.67 -0.09
C PHE A 191 -20.95 -3.58 -1.33
N GLU A 192 -22.06 -2.85 -1.24
CA GLU A 192 -22.96 -2.63 -2.39
C GLU A 192 -22.25 -1.94 -3.55
N ASN A 193 -21.51 -0.87 -3.29
CA ASN A 193 -20.75 -0.16 -4.32
C ASN A 193 -19.66 -1.02 -4.97
N THR A 194 -19.13 -1.99 -4.23
CA THR A 194 -18.02 -2.85 -4.66
C THR A 194 -18.52 -4.04 -5.47
N TYR A 195 -19.62 -4.66 -5.06
CA TYR A 195 -20.10 -5.92 -5.64
C TYR A 195 -21.40 -5.79 -6.45
N GLY A 196 -22.06 -4.63 -6.41
CA GLY A 196 -23.32 -4.39 -7.12
C GLY A 196 -24.52 -5.17 -6.56
N VAL A 197 -24.40 -5.72 -5.34
CA VAL A 197 -25.45 -6.51 -4.67
C VAL A 197 -25.58 -6.08 -3.22
N GLU A 198 -26.79 -6.20 -2.67
CA GLU A 198 -27.10 -5.86 -1.28
C GLU A 198 -26.25 -6.68 -0.29
N ALA A 199 -25.84 -6.04 0.80
CA ALA A 199 -24.97 -6.60 1.84
C ALA A 199 -25.64 -7.65 2.76
N THR A 200 -26.43 -8.56 2.19
CA THR A 200 -27.03 -9.68 2.93
C THR A 200 -26.02 -10.78 3.20
N GLU A 201 -26.23 -11.58 4.25
CA GLU A 201 -25.34 -12.69 4.58
C GLU A 201 -25.31 -13.73 3.45
N GLU A 202 -26.43 -13.97 2.76
CA GLU A 202 -26.52 -14.88 1.61
C GLU A 202 -25.65 -14.41 0.45
N ASN A 203 -25.67 -13.11 0.13
CA ASN A 203 -24.88 -12.54 -0.96
C ASN A 203 -23.39 -12.56 -0.61
N LYS A 204 -23.04 -12.24 0.64
CA LYS A 204 -21.68 -12.39 1.15
C LYS A 204 -21.18 -13.83 1.01
N VAL A 205 -21.97 -14.83 1.43
CA VAL A 205 -21.59 -16.25 1.27
C VAL A 205 -21.38 -16.64 -0.19
N LYS A 206 -22.22 -16.15 -1.11
CA LYS A 206 -22.08 -16.41 -2.55
C LYS A 206 -20.80 -15.83 -3.14
N LEU A 207 -20.40 -14.63 -2.70
CA LEU A 207 -19.24 -13.91 -3.23
C LEU A 207 -17.91 -14.44 -2.68
N TYR A 208 -17.80 -14.56 -1.36
CA TYR A 208 -16.57 -15.01 -0.70
C TYR A 208 -16.41 -16.53 -0.72
N GLY A 209 -17.53 -17.26 -0.80
CA GLY A 209 -17.56 -18.71 -0.67
C GLY A 209 -17.60 -19.14 0.80
N LYS A 210 -18.17 -20.32 1.04
CA LYS A 210 -18.38 -20.87 2.39
C LYS A 210 -17.07 -21.03 3.18
N ASP A 211 -15.98 -21.32 2.49
CA ASP A 211 -14.66 -21.54 3.10
C ASP A 211 -14.04 -20.24 3.64
N PHE A 212 -14.52 -19.05 3.23
CA PHE A 212 -13.92 -17.75 3.56
C PHE A 212 -14.85 -16.81 4.33
N ILE A 213 -16.00 -17.30 4.81
CA ILE A 213 -16.94 -16.50 5.62
C ILE A 213 -16.25 -15.90 6.85
N GLY A 214 -15.26 -16.59 7.42
CA GLY A 214 -14.49 -16.07 8.56
C GLY A 214 -13.79 -14.73 8.26
N TRP A 215 -13.49 -14.40 7.01
CA TRP A 215 -12.92 -13.10 6.66
C TRP A 215 -13.91 -11.93 6.85
N LEU A 216 -15.21 -12.23 6.90
CA LEU A 216 -16.26 -11.24 7.15
C LEU A 216 -16.51 -11.01 8.64
N LYS A 217 -16.07 -11.94 9.49
CA LYS A 217 -16.13 -11.86 10.96
C LYS A 217 -14.80 -12.31 11.56
N PRO A 218 -13.70 -11.59 11.26
CA PRO A 218 -12.36 -12.02 11.63
C PRO A 218 -12.17 -12.14 13.15
N GLU A 219 -12.93 -11.41 13.96
CA GLU A 219 -13.02 -11.56 15.42
C GLU A 219 -13.39 -12.99 15.90
N THR A 220 -13.95 -13.82 15.02
CA THR A 220 -14.27 -15.23 15.31
C THR A 220 -13.21 -16.24 14.87
N LEU A 221 -12.17 -15.78 14.17
CA LEU A 221 -11.12 -16.64 13.65
C LEU A 221 -9.97 -16.80 14.64
N ASP A 222 -9.30 -17.95 14.51
CA ASP A 222 -8.09 -18.23 15.26
C ASP A 222 -6.90 -17.48 14.63
N ASP A 223 -6.36 -16.55 15.40
CA ASP A 223 -5.19 -15.73 15.04
C ASP A 223 -3.86 -16.36 15.45
N SER A 224 -3.84 -17.57 16.04
CA SER A 224 -2.62 -18.27 16.48
C SER A 224 -1.56 -18.43 15.38
N MET A 225 -1.98 -18.61 14.12
CA MET A 225 -1.05 -18.73 12.98
C MET A 225 -0.27 -17.45 12.68
N TRP A 226 -0.69 -16.30 13.23
CA TRP A 226 0.07 -15.06 13.17
C TRP A 226 1.16 -14.98 14.26
N GLU A 227 1.02 -15.73 15.35
CA GLU A 227 1.93 -15.75 16.51
C GLU A 227 3.02 -16.83 16.37
N ASP A 228 2.71 -18.00 15.81
CA ASP A 228 3.65 -19.13 15.64
C ASP A 228 4.71 -18.91 14.55
N ALA A 229 4.68 -17.79 13.83
CA ALA A 229 5.68 -17.44 12.81
C ALA A 229 6.95 -16.81 13.41
N ASP A 230 7.05 -16.72 14.74
CA ASP A 230 8.07 -15.96 15.48
C ASP A 230 9.11 -16.82 16.23
N ASP A 231 9.02 -18.15 16.18
CA ASP A 231 9.81 -19.05 17.05
C ASP A 231 11.32 -19.17 16.74
N ALA A 232 11.87 -18.38 15.81
CA ALA A 232 13.32 -18.35 15.52
C ALA A 232 14.08 -17.16 16.14
N PHE A 233 13.39 -16.12 16.63
CA PHE A 233 14.05 -14.87 17.08
C PHE A 233 13.90 -14.57 18.58
N SER A 234 13.15 -15.38 19.34
CA SER A 234 12.78 -15.14 20.75
C SER A 234 13.90 -15.41 21.78
N LYS A 235 15.17 -15.18 21.44
CA LYS A 235 16.28 -15.17 22.43
C LYS A 235 17.14 -13.90 22.36
N SER A 236 16.60 -12.75 22.78
CA SER A 236 17.28 -11.79 23.66
C SER A 236 16.31 -10.72 24.22
N PRO A 237 16.63 -10.04 25.34
CA PRO A 237 15.69 -9.89 26.44
C PRO A 237 14.85 -8.61 26.45
N SER A 238 13.72 -8.76 27.14
CA SER A 238 12.84 -7.73 27.69
C SER A 238 13.54 -6.50 28.28
N SER A 239 13.15 -5.32 27.80
CA SER A 239 12.85 -4.16 28.66
C SER A 239 12.15 -3.08 27.84
N GLU A 240 10.93 -2.73 28.27
CA GLU A 240 10.14 -1.61 27.78
C GLU A 240 10.85 -0.28 28.02
N THR A 241 11.03 0.52 26.97
CA THR A 241 11.08 1.99 27.03
C THR A 241 10.54 2.54 25.69
N PRO A 242 9.89 3.72 25.66
CA PRO A 242 9.30 4.24 24.44
C PRO A 242 10.42 4.69 23.50
N VAL A 243 10.56 3.98 22.38
CA VAL A 243 11.58 4.23 21.36
C VAL A 243 11.26 5.55 20.65
N ARG A 244 12.16 6.54 20.77
CA ARG A 244 12.17 7.72 19.89
C ARG A 244 12.55 7.27 18.47
N ALA A 245 11.56 6.96 17.66
CA ALA A 245 11.71 6.62 16.25
C ALA A 245 12.05 7.87 15.40
N SER A 246 13.33 8.14 15.13
CA SER A 246 13.67 9.16 14.12
C SER A 246 14.97 8.95 13.33
N GLN A 247 15.71 7.85 13.50
CA GLN A 247 17.01 7.67 12.79
C GLN A 247 17.26 6.24 12.27
N ASP A 248 16.24 5.57 11.73
CA ASP A 248 16.42 4.19 11.24
C ASP A 248 16.67 4.09 9.74
N LEU A 249 16.36 5.13 8.95
CA LEU A 249 16.61 5.14 7.50
C LEU A 249 17.65 6.20 7.19
N ARG A 250 18.82 5.76 6.71
CA ARG A 250 19.91 6.65 6.32
C ARG A 250 20.11 6.55 4.81
N GLU A 251 19.98 7.69 4.12
CA GLU A 251 20.39 7.78 2.72
C GLU A 251 21.92 7.67 2.68
N GLU A 252 22.41 6.64 2.01
CA GLU A 252 23.85 6.40 1.86
C GLU A 252 24.38 7.23 0.68
N PHE A 253 23.64 7.27 -0.43
CA PHE A 253 23.95 8.10 -1.59
C PHE A 253 22.76 8.22 -2.55
N GLU A 254 22.87 9.20 -3.44
CA GLU A 254 22.00 9.44 -4.59
C GLU A 254 22.86 9.66 -5.84
N GLU A 255 22.54 8.97 -6.92
CA GLU A 255 23.28 9.04 -8.19
C GLU A 255 22.34 9.41 -9.35
N VAL A 256 22.80 10.33 -10.20
CA VAL A 256 22.06 10.74 -11.40
C VAL A 256 22.24 9.68 -12.49
N ALA A 257 21.12 9.11 -12.93
CA ALA A 257 21.10 8.15 -14.02
C ALA A 257 21.30 8.84 -15.38
N ASN A 258 21.76 8.08 -16.37
CA ASN A 258 22.02 8.62 -17.71
C ASN A 258 20.75 8.94 -18.51
N GLY A 259 19.56 8.74 -17.93
CA GLY A 259 18.27 9.20 -18.44
C GLY A 259 17.13 8.21 -18.22
N GLY A 260 15.92 8.73 -17.99
CA GLY A 260 14.60 8.06 -18.09
C GLY A 260 14.50 6.64 -17.56
N ILE A 261 14.82 6.40 -16.28
CA ILE A 261 14.63 5.08 -15.65
C ILE A 261 13.14 4.71 -15.71
N GLN A 262 12.83 3.51 -16.20
CA GLN A 262 11.47 2.97 -16.25
C GLN A 262 11.30 1.72 -15.38
N SER A 263 12.37 0.99 -15.10
CA SER A 263 12.34 -0.12 -14.15
C SER A 263 13.73 -0.47 -13.61
N LEU A 264 13.75 -1.26 -12.53
CA LEU A 264 14.96 -1.80 -11.93
C LEU A 264 15.03 -3.32 -12.11
N ALA A 265 16.20 -3.83 -12.51
CA ALA A 265 16.53 -5.24 -12.40
C ALA A 265 17.69 -5.40 -11.42
N LEU A 266 17.38 -5.70 -10.16
CA LEU A 266 18.40 -5.89 -9.13
C LEU A 266 19.05 -7.26 -9.26
N GLY A 267 20.37 -7.29 -9.28
CA GLY A 267 21.15 -8.52 -9.23
C GLY A 267 21.47 -8.91 -7.79
N ALA A 268 21.49 -10.21 -7.56
CA ALA A 268 22.05 -10.86 -6.39
C ALA A 268 23.53 -11.20 -6.57
N LEU A 269 24.17 -10.92 -7.72
CA LEU A 269 25.63 -10.97 -7.92
C LEU A 269 26.24 -9.57 -7.87
N ASP A 270 27.20 -9.23 -8.73
CA ASP A 270 28.02 -8.02 -8.60
C ASP A 270 27.35 -6.76 -9.12
N ASN A 271 26.35 -6.88 -9.99
CA ASN A 271 25.75 -5.76 -10.70
C ASN A 271 24.23 -5.74 -10.58
N SER A 272 23.66 -4.55 -10.69
CA SER A 272 22.24 -4.32 -10.93
C SER A 272 22.09 -3.45 -12.17
N PHE A 273 20.85 -3.31 -12.66
CA PHE A 273 20.60 -2.69 -13.95
C PHE A 273 19.45 -1.70 -13.86
N LEU A 274 19.70 -0.47 -14.31
CA LEU A 274 18.68 0.55 -14.51
C LEU A 274 18.20 0.43 -15.95
N VAL A 275 16.95 0.03 -16.14
CA VAL A 275 16.36 -0.12 -17.47
C VAL A 275 15.65 1.18 -17.80
N GLY A 276 16.17 1.91 -18.78
CA GLY A 276 15.62 3.20 -19.23
C GLY A 276 15.13 3.16 -20.67
N ASP A 277 14.74 4.34 -21.17
CA ASP A 277 14.10 4.45 -22.49
C ASP A 277 15.02 4.15 -23.67
N SER A 278 16.31 4.47 -23.53
CA SER A 278 17.31 4.34 -24.59
C SER A 278 18.23 3.13 -24.43
N GLY A 279 18.15 2.43 -23.30
CA GLY A 279 19.08 1.36 -23.00
C GLY A 279 19.11 0.97 -21.53
N ILE A 280 20.15 0.22 -21.18
CA ILE A 280 20.34 -0.36 -19.86
C ILE A 280 21.66 0.13 -19.28
N GLN A 281 21.58 0.80 -18.14
CA GLN A 281 22.74 1.23 -17.37
C GLN A 281 23.10 0.15 -16.35
N VAL A 282 24.34 -0.33 -16.39
CA VAL A 282 24.89 -1.22 -15.37
C VAL A 282 25.37 -0.39 -14.18
N VAL A 283 25.00 -0.80 -12.98
CA VAL A 283 25.46 -0.24 -11.70
C VAL A 283 26.01 -1.37 -10.84
N LYS A 284 26.99 -1.07 -9.99
CA LYS A 284 27.63 -2.11 -9.18
C LYS A 284 26.98 -2.19 -7.80
N ASN A 285 26.83 -3.41 -7.29
CA ASN A 285 26.25 -3.67 -5.99
C ASN A 285 27.31 -3.59 -4.89
N PHE A 286 26.96 -2.91 -3.79
CA PHE A 286 27.77 -2.80 -2.59
C PHE A 286 26.88 -2.97 -1.35
N ALA A 287 27.54 -3.10 -0.20
CA ALA A 287 26.86 -3.34 1.06
C ALA A 287 26.02 -2.13 1.53
N HIS A 288 26.31 -0.93 1.04
CA HIS A 288 25.57 0.31 1.30
C HIS A 288 24.64 0.73 0.16
N GLY A 289 24.51 -0.09 -0.90
CA GLY A 289 23.63 0.21 -2.03
C GLY A 289 24.20 -0.12 -3.41
N ILE A 290 23.53 0.34 -4.46
CA ILE A 290 23.99 0.29 -5.84
C ILE A 290 24.68 1.58 -6.33
N GLN A 291 25.98 1.56 -6.62
CA GLN A 291 26.71 2.77 -7.01
C GLN A 291 27.56 2.56 -8.26
N GLY A 292 27.85 3.67 -8.92
CA GLY A 292 28.80 3.80 -10.02
C GLY A 292 28.13 3.71 -11.39
N LYS A 293 28.57 4.58 -12.31
CA LYS A 293 28.24 4.52 -13.73
C LYS A 293 29.06 3.42 -14.41
N GLY A 294 28.54 2.21 -14.39
CA GLY A 294 29.07 1.11 -15.20
C GLY A 294 28.81 1.30 -16.69
N VAL A 295 28.95 0.21 -17.44
CA VAL A 295 28.70 0.20 -18.89
C VAL A 295 27.24 0.57 -19.19
N TYR A 296 27.02 1.31 -20.26
CA TYR A 296 25.68 1.58 -20.79
C TYR A 296 25.49 0.82 -22.10
N VAL A 297 24.43 0.02 -22.17
CA VAL A 297 24.06 -0.73 -23.37
C VAL A 297 22.88 -0.03 -24.02
N ASN A 298 23.10 0.61 -25.17
CA ASN A 298 22.01 1.18 -25.97
C ASN A 298 21.20 0.04 -26.61
N PHE A 299 19.88 0.23 -26.73
CA PHE A 299 19.08 -0.68 -27.54
C PHE A 299 19.46 -0.60 -29.05
N ASP A 300 19.97 0.56 -29.50
CA ASP A 300 20.43 0.79 -30.87
C ASP A 300 21.92 0.46 -31.03
N GLY A 301 22.20 -0.83 -31.22
CA GLY A 301 23.54 -1.40 -31.42
C GLY A 301 23.83 -1.88 -32.84
N GLY A 302 23.51 -1.07 -33.87
CA GLY A 302 24.18 -1.08 -35.18
C GLY A 302 23.66 -2.01 -36.30
N ASP A 303 22.74 -1.51 -37.14
CA ASP A 303 22.89 -1.56 -38.61
C ASP A 303 21.84 -0.66 -39.30
N TYR A 304 22.29 0.39 -39.99
CA TYR A 304 21.45 1.36 -40.72
C TYR A 304 20.83 0.80 -42.02
N ARG A 305 20.50 -0.50 -42.09
CA ARG A 305 20.05 -1.16 -43.33
C ARG A 305 18.85 -2.11 -43.21
N SER A 306 18.20 -2.19 -42.06
CA SER A 306 16.91 -2.89 -41.95
C SER A 306 15.84 -1.91 -41.48
N GLY A 307 14.83 -1.66 -42.32
CA GLY A 307 13.69 -0.79 -42.03
C GLY A 307 12.73 -1.31 -40.95
N SER A 308 13.23 -2.08 -39.98
CA SER A 308 12.48 -2.44 -38.78
C SER A 308 12.80 -1.41 -37.71
N SER A 309 11.88 -0.48 -37.50
CA SER A 309 11.98 0.52 -36.46
C SER A 309 12.10 -0.16 -35.09
N LEU A 310 13.31 -0.18 -34.52
CA LEU A 310 13.48 -0.23 -33.07
C LEU A 310 13.09 1.15 -32.50
N ALA A 311 11.87 1.60 -32.84
CA ALA A 311 11.36 2.90 -32.44
C ALA A 311 11.14 2.91 -30.91
N HIS A 312 12.15 3.38 -30.18
CA HIS A 312 12.00 4.15 -28.94
C HIS A 312 11.19 3.52 -27.80
N SER A 313 11.22 2.21 -27.61
CA SER A 313 10.25 1.59 -26.71
C SER A 313 10.90 0.71 -25.65
N THR A 314 10.75 1.16 -24.40
CA THR A 314 11.34 0.61 -23.19
C THR A 314 10.79 -0.78 -22.85
N PRO A 315 11.65 -1.79 -22.56
CA PRO A 315 11.19 -3.10 -22.14
C PRO A 315 10.32 -3.00 -20.88
N ARG A 316 9.18 -3.70 -20.88
CA ARG A 316 8.25 -3.66 -19.73
C ARG A 316 8.77 -4.44 -18.54
N LYS A 317 9.57 -5.48 -18.79
CA LYS A 317 10.16 -6.33 -17.76
C LYS A 317 11.52 -6.82 -18.20
N ALA A 318 12.48 -6.72 -17.29
CA ALA A 318 13.79 -7.31 -17.40
C ALA A 318 13.89 -8.46 -16.38
N LEU A 319 14.26 -9.65 -16.87
CA LEU A 319 14.38 -10.87 -16.06
C LEU A 319 15.82 -11.40 -16.14
N LEU A 320 16.53 -11.39 -15.02
CA LEU A 320 17.90 -11.91 -14.93
C LEU A 320 17.90 -13.43 -14.80
N MET A 321 18.82 -14.10 -15.50
CA MET A 321 18.97 -15.56 -15.48
C MET A 321 20.44 -15.99 -15.72
N LYS A 322 20.70 -17.29 -15.60
CA LYS A 322 22.01 -17.92 -15.87
C LYS A 322 23.13 -17.30 -15.06
N ALA A 323 22.98 -17.28 -13.74
CA ALA A 323 23.89 -16.58 -12.84
C ALA A 323 24.14 -15.13 -13.29
N GLU A 324 23.06 -14.45 -13.69
CA GLU A 324 23.06 -13.03 -14.11
C GLU A 324 23.99 -12.70 -15.28
N THR A 325 24.32 -13.68 -16.12
CA THR A 325 25.03 -13.47 -17.40
C THR A 325 24.08 -13.10 -18.53
N ASN A 326 22.78 -13.40 -18.36
CA ASN A 326 21.75 -13.16 -19.36
C ASN A 326 20.59 -12.37 -18.76
N MET A 327 20.00 -11.50 -19.58
CA MET A 327 18.78 -10.77 -19.27
C MET A 327 17.75 -10.98 -20.36
N LEU A 328 16.55 -11.41 -19.99
CA LEU A 328 15.40 -11.45 -20.89
C LEU A 328 14.65 -10.12 -20.79
N LEU A 329 14.52 -9.45 -21.92
CA LEU A 329 13.81 -8.20 -22.07
C LEU A 329 12.49 -8.48 -22.76
N MET A 330 11.38 -8.38 -22.02
CA MET A 330 10.07 -8.55 -22.61
C MET A 330 9.77 -7.35 -23.51
N SER A 331 9.48 -7.63 -24.79
CA SER A 331 9.34 -6.60 -25.81
C SER A 331 8.33 -5.52 -25.40
N PRO A 332 8.57 -4.28 -25.84
CA PRO A 332 7.85 -3.11 -25.37
C PRO A 332 6.36 -3.08 -25.75
N MET A 333 5.65 -2.19 -25.05
CA MET A 333 4.20 -2.00 -25.13
C MET A 333 3.80 -1.29 -26.45
N ASN A 334 3.78 -2.02 -27.57
CA ASN A 334 3.27 -1.45 -28.83
C ASN A 334 1.79 -1.09 -28.69
N GLY A 335 1.49 0.22 -28.69
CA GLY A 335 0.11 0.74 -28.73
C GLY A 335 -0.71 0.50 -27.46
N GLY A 336 -0.08 0.46 -26.28
CA GLY A 336 -0.79 0.37 -25.00
C GLY A 336 -1.35 -1.02 -24.66
N LYS A 337 -0.98 -2.07 -25.42
CA LYS A 337 -1.44 -3.45 -25.16
C LYS A 337 -0.54 -4.11 -24.10
N PRO A 338 -1.10 -4.70 -23.02
CA PRO A 338 -0.30 -5.29 -21.95
C PRO A 338 0.36 -6.63 -22.31
N HIS A 339 0.28 -7.07 -23.57
CA HIS A 339 0.63 -8.40 -24.03
C HIS A 339 1.76 -8.34 -25.06
N SER A 340 2.89 -8.97 -24.74
CA SER A 340 4.02 -9.11 -25.66
C SER A 340 3.92 -10.42 -26.46
N LYS A 341 4.41 -10.41 -27.71
CA LYS A 341 4.53 -11.58 -28.59
C LYS A 341 5.88 -12.30 -28.49
N GLY A 342 6.83 -11.73 -27.76
CA GLY A 342 8.18 -12.27 -27.66
C GLY A 342 9.04 -11.60 -26.59
N LEU A 343 10.32 -11.95 -26.59
CA LEU A 343 11.33 -11.39 -25.72
C LEU A 343 12.68 -11.31 -26.44
N HIS A 344 13.53 -10.38 -26.03
CA HIS A 344 14.92 -10.30 -26.46
C HIS A 344 15.81 -10.86 -25.38
N GLN A 345 16.80 -11.65 -25.74
CA GLN A 345 17.84 -12.13 -24.84
C GLN A 345 19.07 -11.25 -25.01
N LEU A 346 19.36 -10.46 -24.00
CA LEU A 346 20.56 -9.67 -23.86
C LEU A 346 21.61 -10.50 -23.13
N ASP A 347 22.76 -10.68 -23.77
CA ASP A 347 23.96 -11.18 -23.11
C ASP A 347 24.64 -10.02 -22.39
N ILE A 348 24.75 -10.11 -21.07
CA ILE A 348 25.21 -9.01 -20.22
C ILE A 348 26.71 -8.78 -20.37
N GLU A 349 27.49 -9.85 -20.55
CA GLU A 349 28.95 -9.76 -20.68
C GLU A 349 29.37 -9.04 -21.96
N THR A 350 28.70 -9.33 -23.09
CA THR A 350 28.96 -8.69 -24.38
C THR A 350 28.15 -7.42 -24.60
N GLY A 351 27.09 -7.20 -23.82
CA GLY A 351 26.17 -6.08 -23.96
C GLY A 351 25.38 -6.09 -25.27
N ARG A 352 25.11 -7.28 -25.84
CA ARG A 352 24.42 -7.42 -27.13
C ARG A 352 23.19 -8.29 -27.04
N ILE A 353 22.17 -7.96 -27.84
CA ILE A 353 21.03 -8.85 -28.06
C ILE A 353 21.54 -10.04 -28.89
N VAL A 354 21.57 -11.21 -28.28
CA VAL A 354 22.06 -12.45 -28.90
C VAL A 354 20.94 -13.26 -29.53
N THR A 355 19.69 -13.04 -29.11
CA THR A 355 18.53 -13.78 -29.63
C THR A 355 17.23 -13.00 -29.46
N GLU A 356 16.36 -13.07 -30.46
CA GLU A 356 14.95 -12.65 -30.37
C GLU A 356 14.03 -13.87 -30.38
N TRP A 357 13.29 -14.05 -29.31
CA TRP A 357 12.44 -15.21 -29.07
C TRP A 357 10.98 -14.88 -29.33
N LYS A 358 10.28 -15.76 -30.05
CA LYS A 358 8.81 -15.71 -30.22
C LYS A 358 8.10 -16.65 -29.27
N PHE A 359 6.94 -16.21 -28.76
CA PHE A 359 6.01 -17.08 -28.07
C PHE A 359 5.08 -17.74 -29.08
N GLU A 360 5.19 -19.06 -29.23
CA GLU A 360 4.34 -19.84 -30.11
C GLU A 360 3.92 -21.12 -29.38
N LYS A 361 2.71 -21.60 -29.67
CA LYS A 361 2.27 -22.92 -29.25
C LYS A 361 1.54 -23.59 -30.40
N ASP A 362 1.96 -24.81 -30.73
CA ASP A 362 1.35 -25.64 -31.77
C ASP A 362 1.23 -24.92 -33.14
N GLY A 363 2.26 -24.17 -33.55
CA GLY A 363 2.27 -23.42 -34.82
C GLY A 363 1.47 -22.11 -34.79
N THR A 364 0.97 -21.70 -33.61
CA THR A 364 0.17 -20.48 -33.45
C THR A 364 0.90 -19.48 -32.54
N ASP A 365 1.09 -18.26 -33.04
CA ASP A 365 1.61 -17.14 -32.25
C ASP A 365 0.71 -16.89 -31.03
N ILE A 366 1.33 -16.80 -29.86
CA ILE A 366 0.63 -16.44 -28.62
C ILE A 366 1.31 -15.26 -27.94
N THR A 367 0.65 -14.72 -26.93
CA THR A 367 1.16 -13.60 -26.15
C THR A 367 1.42 -13.96 -24.70
N MET A 368 2.25 -13.15 -24.05
CA MET A 368 2.45 -13.16 -22.60
C MET A 368 2.23 -11.76 -22.05
N ARG A 369 1.51 -11.68 -20.94
CA ARG A 369 1.36 -10.47 -20.13
C ARG A 369 2.56 -10.24 -19.23
N ASP A 370 3.10 -11.31 -18.67
CA ASP A 370 4.18 -11.27 -17.69
C ASP A 370 5.05 -12.54 -17.75
N VAL A 371 6.30 -12.43 -17.29
CA VAL A 371 7.27 -13.53 -17.20
C VAL A 371 8.01 -13.49 -15.87
N THR A 372 8.40 -14.64 -15.31
CA THR A 372 9.18 -14.68 -14.06
C THR A 372 10.07 -15.92 -13.99
N ASN A 373 11.05 -15.92 -13.09
CA ASN A 373 11.92 -17.07 -12.84
C ASN A 373 11.10 -18.24 -12.25
N GLU A 374 11.54 -19.48 -12.49
CA GLU A 374 10.81 -20.67 -12.04
C GLU A 374 10.73 -20.82 -10.51
N SER A 375 11.70 -20.26 -9.81
CA SER A 375 11.70 -20.09 -8.36
C SER A 375 12.39 -18.78 -8.01
N LYS A 376 12.19 -18.31 -6.78
CA LYS A 376 12.77 -17.06 -6.26
C LYS A 376 14.31 -17.05 -6.29
N GLY A 377 14.95 -18.23 -6.33
CA GLY A 377 16.41 -18.39 -6.44
C GLY A 377 16.94 -18.72 -7.85
N ALA A 378 16.07 -19.00 -8.83
CA ALA A 378 16.50 -19.50 -10.14
C ALA A 378 17.29 -18.48 -10.99
N GLN A 379 17.27 -17.20 -10.63
CA GLN A 379 18.15 -16.18 -11.23
C GLN A 379 19.65 -16.54 -11.07
N LEU A 380 20.02 -17.16 -9.96
CA LEU A 380 21.40 -17.52 -9.61
C LEU A 380 21.88 -18.84 -10.22
N ASP A 381 20.97 -19.65 -10.80
CA ASP A 381 21.33 -20.93 -11.40
C ASP A 381 22.01 -20.72 -12.77
N PRO A 382 23.31 -21.07 -12.94
CA PRO A 382 24.01 -20.92 -14.22
C PRO A 382 23.47 -21.85 -15.30
N SER A 383 22.82 -22.95 -14.93
CA SER A 383 22.24 -23.93 -15.86
C SER A 383 20.80 -23.60 -16.27
N GLY A 384 20.19 -22.59 -15.65
CA GLY A 384 18.81 -22.19 -15.89
C GLY A 384 18.55 -21.88 -17.36
N SER A 385 17.59 -22.58 -17.97
CA SER A 385 17.16 -22.35 -19.35
C SER A 385 15.65 -22.22 -19.50
N THR A 386 14.94 -22.21 -18.39
CA THR A 386 13.49 -22.24 -18.31
C THR A 386 13.00 -21.07 -17.48
N PHE A 387 11.81 -20.58 -17.82
CA PHE A 387 11.12 -19.52 -17.08
C PHE A 387 9.62 -19.68 -17.24
N LEU A 388 8.85 -18.98 -16.42
CA LEU A 388 7.39 -19.04 -16.46
C LEU A 388 6.81 -17.87 -17.24
N GLY A 389 5.72 -18.12 -17.95
CA GLY A 389 4.93 -17.11 -18.65
C GLY A 389 3.47 -17.11 -18.18
N LEU A 390 2.93 -15.90 -18.01
CA LEU A 390 1.55 -15.65 -17.64
C LEU A 390 0.86 -14.83 -18.75
N ASP A 391 -0.35 -15.23 -19.11
CA ASP A 391 -1.30 -14.45 -19.92
C ASP A 391 -2.65 -14.43 -19.19
N ASP A 392 -3.64 -13.68 -19.68
CA ASP A 392 -4.93 -13.44 -19.00
C ASP A 392 -5.64 -14.73 -18.59
N ASN A 393 -5.47 -15.78 -19.40
CA ASN A 393 -6.03 -17.11 -19.13
C ASN A 393 -5.03 -18.24 -19.36
N ARG A 394 -3.74 -17.98 -19.13
CA ARG A 394 -2.69 -18.97 -19.38
C ARG A 394 -1.60 -18.89 -18.34
N LEU A 395 -1.15 -20.06 -17.90
CA LEU A 395 0.06 -20.20 -17.09
C LEU A 395 0.91 -21.31 -17.71
N CYS A 396 2.16 -21.00 -18.02
CA CYS A 396 3.03 -21.92 -18.76
C CYS A 396 4.50 -21.77 -18.40
N ARG A 397 5.27 -22.75 -18.85
CA ARG A 397 6.72 -22.83 -18.73
C ARG A 397 7.33 -22.86 -20.12
N TRP A 398 8.26 -21.94 -20.34
CA TRP A 398 9.05 -21.80 -21.54
C TRP A 398 10.44 -22.37 -21.32
N ASP A 399 11.02 -22.94 -22.36
CA ASP A 399 12.40 -23.42 -22.40
C ASP A 399 13.12 -22.78 -23.60
N MET A 400 14.28 -22.22 -23.31
CA MET A 400 15.14 -21.50 -24.25
C MET A 400 16.13 -22.42 -24.99
N ARG A 401 16.18 -23.71 -24.66
CA ARG A 401 17.02 -24.65 -25.41
C ARG A 401 16.39 -24.93 -26.77
N ASP A 402 17.08 -24.50 -27.83
CA ASP A 402 16.66 -24.83 -29.19
C ASP A 402 16.83 -26.34 -29.45
N ARG A 403 15.73 -27.02 -29.80
CA ARG A 403 15.75 -28.45 -30.17
C ARG A 403 16.47 -28.71 -31.50
N LYS A 404 16.59 -27.71 -32.36
CA LYS A 404 17.18 -27.86 -33.71
C LYS A 404 18.68 -27.51 -33.76
N GLY A 405 19.24 -26.98 -32.67
CA GLY A 405 20.66 -26.59 -32.59
C GLY A 405 21.07 -25.57 -33.65
N MET A 406 20.14 -24.71 -34.11
CA MET A 406 20.44 -23.76 -35.18
C MET A 406 21.28 -22.60 -34.63
N VAL A 407 22.47 -22.43 -35.20
CA VAL A 407 23.29 -21.24 -35.00
C VAL A 407 22.58 -20.07 -35.67
N GLN A 408 22.25 -19.04 -34.90
CA GLN A 408 21.52 -17.88 -35.40
C GLN A 408 22.40 -17.01 -36.29
N ASN A 409 21.81 -16.52 -37.38
CA ASN A 409 22.30 -15.33 -38.07
C ASN A 409 21.17 -14.30 -37.99
N LEU A 410 21.34 -13.24 -37.19
CA LEU A 410 20.32 -12.18 -37.00
C LEU A 410 19.90 -11.51 -38.33
N ALA A 411 20.66 -11.74 -39.42
CA ALA A 411 20.33 -11.28 -40.77
C ALA A 411 19.29 -12.15 -41.52
N ASN A 412 19.02 -13.40 -41.08
CA ASN A 412 18.08 -14.31 -41.73
C ASN A 412 16.74 -14.39 -40.96
N ALA A 413 15.63 -14.23 -41.68
CA ALA A 413 14.28 -13.94 -41.17
C ALA A 413 13.56 -15.01 -40.31
N SER A 414 14.24 -16.05 -39.81
CA SER A 414 13.62 -17.06 -38.93
C SER A 414 14.00 -16.83 -37.46
N THR A 415 13.25 -15.97 -36.78
CA THR A 415 13.33 -15.81 -35.32
C THR A 415 12.99 -17.14 -34.60
N PRO A 416 13.81 -17.62 -33.65
CA PRO A 416 13.54 -18.85 -32.94
C PRO A 416 12.27 -18.77 -32.07
N VAL A 417 11.64 -19.92 -31.89
CA VAL A 417 10.42 -20.11 -31.12
C VAL A 417 10.78 -20.74 -29.77
N LEU A 418 10.27 -20.17 -28.69
CA LEU A 418 10.41 -20.76 -27.35
C LEU A 418 9.67 -22.08 -27.26
N ASN A 419 10.26 -23.06 -26.60
CA ASN A 419 9.65 -24.37 -26.45
C ASN A 419 8.67 -24.39 -25.27
N TRP A 420 7.40 -24.72 -25.53
CA TRP A 420 6.40 -24.97 -24.49
C TRP A 420 6.66 -26.32 -23.80
N THR A 421 7.09 -26.33 -22.55
CA THR A 421 7.38 -27.58 -21.83
C THR A 421 6.24 -28.03 -20.92
N GLN A 422 5.60 -27.10 -20.23
CA GLN A 422 4.47 -27.35 -19.36
C GLN A 422 3.53 -26.14 -19.38
N GLY A 423 2.25 -26.35 -19.10
CA GLY A 423 1.33 -25.25 -18.88
C GLY A 423 -0.12 -25.63 -19.14
N HIS A 424 -0.99 -24.65 -18.94
CA HIS A 424 -2.40 -24.78 -19.20
C HIS A 424 -2.99 -23.49 -19.76
N GLN A 425 -3.88 -23.66 -20.75
CA GLN A 425 -4.75 -22.61 -21.26
C GLN A 425 -6.13 -22.83 -20.65
N PHE A 426 -6.58 -21.90 -19.83
CA PHE A 426 -7.90 -21.92 -19.22
C PHE A 426 -8.94 -21.44 -20.23
N SER A 427 -10.16 -21.97 -20.12
CA SER A 427 -11.25 -21.75 -21.08
C SER A 427 -11.68 -20.29 -21.17
N ARG A 428 -11.71 -19.57 -20.04
CA ARG A 428 -11.86 -18.10 -19.85
C ARG A 428 -12.12 -17.82 -18.35
N GLY A 429 -12.06 -16.55 -17.95
CA GLY A 429 -12.55 -16.08 -16.64
C GLY A 429 -11.55 -16.20 -15.48
N THR A 430 -10.30 -16.57 -15.74
CA THR A 430 -9.26 -16.51 -14.71
C THR A 430 -8.72 -15.09 -14.53
N ASN A 431 -8.74 -14.29 -15.60
CA ASN A 431 -8.35 -12.87 -15.60
C ASN A 431 -7.04 -12.62 -14.86
N PHE A 432 -6.01 -13.44 -15.12
CA PHE A 432 -4.73 -13.32 -14.47
C PHE A 432 -4.05 -11.99 -14.80
N GLN A 433 -3.40 -11.41 -13.81
CA GLN A 433 -2.81 -10.07 -13.92
C GLN A 433 -1.32 -10.08 -13.59
N CYS A 434 -0.92 -10.79 -12.53
CA CYS A 434 0.45 -10.84 -12.04
C CYS A 434 0.71 -12.18 -11.34
N PHE A 435 1.98 -12.54 -11.18
CA PHE A 435 2.37 -13.79 -10.53
C PHE A 435 3.80 -13.75 -9.99
N ALA A 436 4.07 -14.59 -9.00
CA ALA A 436 5.38 -14.76 -8.38
C ALA A 436 5.62 -16.23 -8.00
N THR A 437 6.87 -16.56 -7.68
CA THR A 437 7.29 -17.92 -7.33
C THR A 437 7.95 -17.96 -5.96
N THR A 438 7.72 -19.06 -5.24
CA THR A 438 8.40 -19.39 -3.98
C THR A 438 9.80 -19.95 -4.26
N GLY A 439 10.58 -20.19 -3.21
CA GLY A 439 11.91 -20.82 -3.31
C GLY A 439 11.87 -22.24 -3.88
N ASP A 440 10.80 -23.00 -3.62
CA ASP A 440 10.58 -24.35 -4.16
C ASP A 440 9.93 -24.36 -5.56
N GLY A 441 9.57 -23.20 -6.12
CA GLY A 441 8.95 -23.06 -7.43
C GLY A 441 7.44 -23.30 -7.48
N SER A 442 6.75 -23.27 -6.34
CA SER A 442 5.30 -23.08 -6.29
C SER A 442 4.93 -21.67 -6.76
N ILE A 443 3.72 -21.49 -7.29
CA ILE A 443 3.34 -20.29 -8.05
C ILE A 443 2.10 -19.65 -7.42
N VAL A 444 2.20 -18.36 -7.10
CA VAL A 444 1.05 -17.53 -6.71
C VAL A 444 0.63 -16.66 -7.89
N VAL A 445 -0.67 -16.57 -8.17
CA VAL A 445 -1.22 -15.77 -9.26
C VAL A 445 -2.31 -14.84 -8.73
N GLY A 446 -2.16 -13.53 -8.96
CA GLY A 446 -3.17 -12.51 -8.71
C GLY A 446 -4.01 -12.23 -9.96
N SER A 447 -5.30 -11.96 -9.77
CA SER A 447 -6.26 -11.73 -10.84
C SER A 447 -6.91 -10.34 -10.76
N LEU A 448 -7.46 -9.90 -11.90
CA LEU A 448 -8.20 -8.64 -12.04
C LEU A 448 -9.46 -8.59 -11.17
N ASP A 449 -10.07 -9.74 -10.86
CA ASP A 449 -11.24 -9.85 -9.97
C ASP A 449 -10.86 -9.88 -8.47
N GLY A 450 -9.61 -9.56 -8.15
CA GLY A 450 -9.10 -9.53 -6.78
C GLY A 450 -8.72 -10.90 -6.20
N LYS A 451 -8.94 -12.00 -6.94
CA LYS A 451 -8.63 -13.35 -6.44
C LYS A 451 -7.14 -13.64 -6.47
N ILE A 452 -6.68 -14.45 -5.51
CA ILE A 452 -5.31 -14.97 -5.45
C ILE A 452 -5.36 -16.49 -5.51
N ARG A 453 -4.65 -17.11 -6.46
CA ARG A 453 -4.65 -18.56 -6.68
C ARG A 453 -3.26 -19.16 -6.49
N LEU A 454 -3.20 -20.28 -5.77
CA LEU A 454 -1.97 -21.00 -5.43
C LEU A 454 -1.85 -22.27 -6.25
N TYR A 455 -0.78 -22.39 -7.02
CA TYR A 455 -0.46 -23.57 -7.82
C TYR A 455 0.78 -24.25 -7.25
N SER A 456 0.72 -25.57 -7.11
CA SER A 456 1.90 -26.37 -6.76
C SER A 456 2.88 -26.41 -7.93
N ILE A 457 4.18 -26.56 -7.63
CA ILE A 457 5.24 -26.88 -8.60
C ILE A 457 4.86 -27.99 -9.61
N ASN A 458 4.12 -29.01 -9.17
CA ASN A 458 3.79 -30.18 -9.98
C ASN A 458 2.69 -29.95 -11.02
N SER A 459 1.85 -28.92 -10.87
CA SER A 459 0.68 -28.72 -11.73
C SER A 459 0.23 -27.27 -11.82
N MET A 460 0.19 -26.76 -13.06
CA MET A 460 -0.37 -25.45 -13.42
C MET A 460 -1.82 -25.54 -13.91
N ARG A 461 -2.46 -26.72 -13.85
CA ARG A 461 -3.83 -26.93 -14.37
C ARG A 461 -4.91 -26.55 -13.37
N GLN A 462 -4.65 -26.75 -12.08
CA GLN A 462 -5.62 -26.52 -11.03
C GLN A 462 -4.92 -25.91 -9.82
N ALA A 463 -5.45 -24.79 -9.33
CA ALA A 463 -5.00 -24.19 -8.09
C ALA A 463 -5.35 -25.12 -6.91
N LYS A 464 -4.43 -25.27 -5.96
CA LYS A 464 -4.66 -25.98 -4.70
C LYS A 464 -5.57 -25.19 -3.77
N THR A 465 -5.36 -23.88 -3.73
CA THR A 465 -6.16 -22.93 -2.96
C THR A 465 -6.43 -21.69 -3.80
N ALA A 466 -7.62 -21.10 -3.65
CA ALA A 466 -8.02 -19.86 -4.29
C ALA A 466 -8.69 -18.96 -3.24
N PHE A 467 -8.05 -17.85 -2.92
CA PHE A 467 -8.57 -16.83 -2.03
C PHE A 467 -9.52 -15.89 -2.77
N PRO A 468 -10.67 -15.52 -2.17
CA PRO A 468 -11.58 -14.56 -2.75
C PRO A 468 -10.97 -13.16 -2.74
N GLY A 469 -11.40 -12.33 -3.69
CA GLY A 469 -11.02 -10.92 -3.72
C GLY A 469 -11.90 -10.07 -2.80
N LEU A 470 -11.31 -9.02 -2.23
CA LEU A 470 -12.02 -8.00 -1.44
C LEU A 470 -12.55 -6.84 -2.32
N GLY A 471 -12.78 -7.12 -3.61
CA GLY A 471 -13.38 -6.17 -4.55
C GLY A 471 -12.42 -5.23 -5.28
N SER A 472 -11.12 -5.29 -5.00
CA SER A 472 -10.09 -4.56 -5.75
C SER A 472 -9.20 -5.52 -6.55
N PRO A 473 -8.78 -5.15 -7.78
CA PRO A 473 -7.83 -5.96 -8.57
C PRO A 473 -6.50 -6.19 -7.86
N ILE A 474 -5.89 -7.36 -8.09
CA ILE A 474 -4.51 -7.63 -7.67
C ILE A 474 -3.55 -7.22 -8.80
N THR A 475 -2.91 -6.06 -8.64
CA THR A 475 -2.03 -5.46 -9.66
C THR A 475 -0.60 -6.02 -9.62
N HIS A 476 -0.15 -6.46 -8.44
CA HIS A 476 1.15 -7.11 -8.22
C HIS A 476 1.03 -8.13 -7.08
N VAL A 477 1.83 -9.21 -7.13
CA VAL A 477 1.97 -10.18 -6.03
C VAL A 477 3.42 -10.47 -5.75
N ASP A 478 3.74 -10.70 -4.49
CA ASP A 478 5.00 -11.29 -4.06
C ASP A 478 4.74 -12.37 -2.99
N VAL A 479 5.69 -13.26 -2.77
CA VAL A 479 5.59 -14.37 -1.84
C VAL A 479 6.93 -14.58 -1.12
N THR A 480 6.88 -14.97 0.16
CA THR A 480 8.10 -15.30 0.88
C THR A 480 8.81 -16.50 0.27
N PHE A 481 10.13 -16.60 0.48
CA PHE A 481 10.93 -17.70 -0.07
C PHE A 481 10.41 -19.07 0.38
N ASP A 482 9.97 -19.19 1.64
CA ASP A 482 9.37 -20.41 2.19
C ASP A 482 7.89 -20.62 1.82
N GLY A 483 7.29 -19.67 1.09
CA GLY A 483 5.91 -19.74 0.65
C GLY A 483 4.86 -19.57 1.76
N LYS A 484 5.23 -19.17 2.98
CA LYS A 484 4.28 -19.01 4.10
C LYS A 484 3.42 -17.75 4.02
N TRP A 485 3.91 -16.72 3.34
CA TRP A 485 3.23 -15.43 3.29
C TRP A 485 3.13 -14.90 1.87
N ILE A 486 1.96 -14.38 1.53
CA ILE A 486 1.68 -13.75 0.24
C ILE A 486 1.35 -12.29 0.48
N LEU A 487 1.93 -11.42 -0.33
CA LEU A 487 1.62 -10.00 -0.37
C LEU A 487 0.94 -9.66 -1.71
N GLY A 488 -0.34 -9.34 -1.67
CA GLY A 488 -1.08 -8.81 -2.81
C GLY A 488 -1.13 -7.29 -2.79
N THR A 489 -0.87 -6.66 -3.94
CA THR A 489 -0.99 -5.21 -4.14
C THR A 489 -2.32 -4.90 -4.81
N THR A 490 -3.09 -3.98 -4.23
CA THR A 490 -4.25 -3.36 -4.88
C THR A 490 -4.00 -1.87 -5.07
N ASP A 491 -4.93 -1.11 -5.63
CA ASP A 491 -4.74 0.33 -5.78
C ASP A 491 -4.71 1.07 -4.43
N THR A 492 -5.46 0.62 -3.43
CA THR A 492 -5.72 1.40 -2.19
C THR A 492 -5.18 0.78 -0.91
N TYR A 493 -4.77 -0.49 -0.96
CA TYR A 493 -4.20 -1.22 0.18
C TYR A 493 -3.35 -2.40 -0.29
N LEU A 494 -2.52 -2.94 0.59
CA LEU A 494 -1.90 -4.24 0.44
C LEU A 494 -2.66 -5.28 1.24
N ILE A 495 -2.72 -6.52 0.76
CA ILE A 495 -3.29 -7.66 1.48
C ILE A 495 -2.20 -8.68 1.78
N LEU A 496 -2.02 -8.99 3.06
CA LEU A 496 -1.07 -9.98 3.55
C LEU A 496 -1.84 -11.23 4.00
N ILE A 497 -1.51 -12.38 3.38
CA ILE A 497 -2.19 -13.66 3.60
C ILE A 497 -1.18 -14.67 4.14
N CYS A 498 -1.53 -15.33 5.25
CA CYS A 498 -0.84 -16.53 5.71
C CYS A 498 -1.32 -17.73 4.89
N THR A 499 -0.40 -18.52 4.35
CA THR A 499 -0.71 -19.74 3.58
C THR A 499 -0.67 -21.01 4.43
N LEU A 500 -0.30 -20.89 5.71
CA LEU A 500 -0.33 -22.01 6.64
C LEU A 500 -1.76 -22.30 7.07
N PHE A 501 -2.08 -23.59 7.20
CA PHE A 501 -3.34 -24.04 7.74
C PHE A 501 -3.17 -25.39 8.44
N THR A 502 -4.08 -25.66 9.37
CA THR A 502 -4.13 -26.94 10.08
C THR A 502 -5.13 -27.86 9.39
N ASP A 503 -4.64 -28.97 8.85
CA ASP A 503 -5.49 -29.97 8.20
C ASP A 503 -6.33 -30.74 9.24
N LYS A 504 -7.24 -31.61 8.78
CA LYS A 504 -8.11 -32.45 9.61
C LYS A 504 -7.34 -33.32 10.60
N ASP A 505 -6.12 -33.72 10.22
CA ASP A 505 -5.21 -34.54 11.04
C ASP A 505 -4.42 -33.73 12.08
N GLY A 506 -4.67 -32.42 12.22
CA GLY A 506 -3.92 -31.54 13.13
C GLY A 506 -2.51 -31.18 12.66
N LYS A 507 -2.16 -31.51 11.41
CA LYS A 507 -0.86 -31.19 10.82
C LYS A 507 -0.88 -29.85 10.11
N THR A 508 0.11 -29.01 10.39
CA THR A 508 0.33 -27.76 9.67
C THR A 508 0.79 -28.05 8.23
N LYS A 509 0.08 -27.49 7.26
CA LYS A 509 0.36 -27.59 5.82
C LYS A 509 0.39 -26.21 5.19
N ASN A 510 0.92 -26.13 3.98
CA ASN A 510 0.93 -24.91 3.18
C ASN A 510 -0.13 -24.99 2.06
N GLY A 511 -0.86 -23.90 1.81
CA GLY A 511 -1.87 -23.73 0.77
C GLY A 511 -1.40 -23.98 -0.67
N PHE A 512 -0.07 -23.97 -0.94
CA PHE A 512 0.49 -24.42 -2.23
C PHE A 512 0.47 -25.95 -2.41
N SER A 513 0.40 -26.70 -1.31
CA SER A 513 0.44 -28.17 -1.29
C SER A 513 -0.94 -28.82 -1.06
N GLY A 514 -1.88 -28.09 -0.47
CA GLY A 514 -3.21 -28.59 -0.12
C GLY A 514 -4.27 -27.49 -0.14
N ARG A 515 -5.54 -27.92 -0.13
CA ARG A 515 -6.68 -27.00 -0.05
C ARG A 515 -6.88 -26.58 1.40
N MET A 516 -6.78 -25.28 1.67
CA MET A 516 -6.80 -24.77 3.04
C MET A 516 -8.17 -24.89 3.74
N GLY A 517 -9.27 -24.84 2.97
CA GLY A 517 -10.62 -24.92 3.55
C GLY A 517 -10.93 -23.71 4.44
N ASN A 518 -11.66 -23.93 5.53
CA ASN A 518 -12.20 -22.88 6.40
C ASN A 518 -11.40 -22.61 7.68
N ARG A 519 -10.34 -23.38 7.95
CA ARG A 519 -9.47 -23.22 9.13
C ARG A 519 -8.25 -22.37 8.77
N ILE A 520 -8.53 -21.14 8.38
CA ILE A 520 -7.51 -20.18 7.91
C ILE A 520 -7.64 -18.90 8.72
N SER A 521 -6.51 -18.25 8.98
CA SER A 521 -6.52 -16.94 9.62
C SER A 521 -6.97 -15.86 8.64
N ALA A 522 -7.57 -14.80 9.20
CA ALA A 522 -7.94 -13.63 8.41
C ALA A 522 -6.70 -12.95 7.82
N PRO A 523 -6.78 -12.39 6.60
CA PRO A 523 -5.70 -11.58 6.06
C PRO A 523 -5.57 -10.28 6.84
N ARG A 524 -4.37 -9.71 6.83
CA ARG A 524 -4.13 -8.35 7.31
C ARG A 524 -4.02 -7.39 6.15
N LEU A 525 -4.58 -6.20 6.30
CA LEU A 525 -4.44 -5.13 5.32
C LEU A 525 -3.29 -4.22 5.75
N LEU A 526 -2.55 -3.68 4.79
CA LEU A 526 -1.60 -2.60 5.04
C LEU A 526 -2.07 -1.39 4.25
N LYS A 527 -2.26 -0.27 4.95
CA LYS A 527 -2.91 0.92 4.41
C LYS A 527 -2.12 2.17 4.77
N LEU A 528 -2.22 3.19 3.93
CA LEU A 528 -1.82 4.54 4.32
C LEU A 528 -2.89 5.13 5.23
N ASN A 529 -2.48 5.99 6.17
CA ASN A 529 -3.43 6.85 6.85
C ASN A 529 -4.06 7.83 5.82
N PRO A 530 -5.22 8.43 6.14
CA PRO A 530 -5.90 9.36 5.23
C PRO A 530 -5.03 10.54 4.81
N LEU A 531 -4.21 11.05 5.73
CA LEU A 531 -3.34 12.20 5.48
C LEU A 531 -2.27 11.90 4.43
N ASP A 532 -1.52 10.83 4.60
CA ASP A 532 -0.48 10.40 3.68
C ASP A 532 -1.09 9.97 2.34
N SER A 533 -2.23 9.28 2.34
CA SER A 533 -2.89 8.94 1.08
C SER A 533 -3.29 10.19 0.29
N HIS A 534 -3.74 11.25 0.97
CA HIS A 534 -4.01 12.54 0.34
C HIS A 534 -2.72 13.23 -0.14
N LEU A 535 -1.65 13.24 0.68
CA LEU A 535 -0.36 13.85 0.35
C LEU A 535 0.38 13.14 -0.79
N ALA A 536 0.12 11.84 -1.01
CA ALA A 536 0.64 11.11 -2.17
C ALA A 536 0.13 11.66 -3.51
N GLY A 537 -0.94 12.47 -3.48
CA GLY A 537 -1.47 13.21 -4.63
C GLY A 537 -2.22 12.33 -5.63
N VAL A 538 -2.22 12.74 -6.89
CA VAL A 538 -3.01 12.08 -7.97
C VAL A 538 -2.56 10.63 -8.23
N ASN A 539 -1.29 10.30 -7.95
CA ASN A 539 -0.73 8.96 -8.11
C ASN A 539 -0.68 8.18 -6.79
N ASN A 540 -1.73 8.25 -5.97
CA ASN A 540 -1.79 7.60 -4.66
C ASN A 540 -2.03 6.08 -4.69
N LYS A 541 -1.89 5.45 -5.86
CA LYS A 541 -2.07 4.00 -6.01
C LYS A 541 -0.83 3.23 -5.57
N PHE A 542 -1.03 2.17 -4.81
CA PHE A 542 0.04 1.23 -4.49
C PHE A 542 0.54 0.48 -5.73
N ARG A 543 1.86 0.36 -5.85
CA ARG A 543 2.56 -0.36 -6.92
C ARG A 543 3.71 -1.18 -6.36
N ASN A 544 3.96 -2.33 -7.00
CA ASN A 544 5.13 -3.18 -6.79
C ASN A 544 5.43 -3.49 -5.31
N ALA A 545 4.42 -3.90 -4.53
CA ALA A 545 4.69 -4.29 -3.15
C ALA A 545 5.47 -5.62 -3.11
N GLN A 546 6.57 -5.64 -2.37
CA GLN A 546 7.52 -6.75 -2.32
C GLN A 546 8.07 -6.97 -0.91
N PHE A 547 8.45 -8.21 -0.61
CA PHE A 547 9.21 -8.53 0.58
C PHE A 547 10.71 -8.19 0.38
N SER A 548 11.43 -7.97 1.48
CA SER A 548 12.90 -7.92 1.46
C SER A 548 13.48 -9.18 0.81
N TRP A 549 14.55 -9.09 0.01
CA TRP A 549 14.92 -10.18 -0.87
C TRP A 549 15.86 -11.21 -0.23
N VAL A 550 15.35 -12.43 -0.04
CA VAL A 550 16.10 -13.61 0.42
C VAL A 550 15.97 -14.75 -0.59
N THR A 551 17.01 -15.59 -0.72
CA THR A 551 16.99 -16.78 -1.59
C THR A 551 17.51 -18.05 -0.91
N GLU A 552 17.67 -18.05 0.41
CA GLU A 552 18.20 -19.18 1.17
C GLU A 552 17.15 -19.78 2.11
N ASN A 553 17.07 -21.10 2.14
CA ASN A 553 16.20 -21.81 3.08
C ASN A 553 16.60 -21.51 4.53
N GLY A 554 15.61 -21.23 5.38
CA GLY A 554 15.83 -20.94 6.80
C GLY A 554 16.05 -19.46 7.13
N LYS A 555 16.28 -18.62 6.13
CA LYS A 555 16.21 -17.16 6.29
C LYS A 555 14.79 -16.65 6.05
N GLN A 556 14.48 -15.54 6.68
CA GLN A 556 13.15 -14.93 6.63
C GLN A 556 13.25 -13.48 6.20
N GLU A 557 12.32 -13.08 5.35
CA GLU A 557 12.10 -11.68 5.02
C GLU A 557 11.73 -10.88 6.28
N ARG A 558 12.15 -9.60 6.33
CA ARG A 558 12.01 -8.73 7.51
C ARG A 558 11.23 -7.45 7.26
N HIS A 559 11.17 -7.02 6.00
CA HIS A 559 10.51 -5.79 5.62
C HIS A 559 9.63 -6.00 4.40
N LEU A 560 8.62 -5.14 4.29
CA LEU A 560 7.76 -4.99 3.13
C LEU A 560 7.97 -3.58 2.59
N VAL A 561 8.08 -3.43 1.28
CA VAL A 561 8.12 -2.11 0.64
C VAL A 561 7.10 -2.03 -0.48
N ALA A 562 6.45 -0.89 -0.63
CA ALA A 562 5.59 -0.59 -1.77
C ALA A 562 5.81 0.86 -2.23
N THR A 563 5.56 1.10 -3.51
CA THR A 563 5.64 2.45 -4.10
C THR A 563 4.24 3.07 -4.18
N VAL A 564 4.10 4.31 -3.71
CA VAL A 564 2.84 5.09 -3.77
C VAL A 564 3.17 6.49 -4.25
N GLY A 565 3.03 6.74 -5.55
CA GLY A 565 3.37 8.03 -6.16
C GLY A 565 4.82 8.42 -5.87
N LYS A 566 5.01 9.39 -4.97
CA LYS A 566 6.31 9.91 -4.54
C LYS A 566 6.86 9.27 -3.25
N PHE A 567 6.16 8.28 -2.72
CA PHE A 567 6.49 7.61 -1.47
C PHE A 567 6.97 6.19 -1.70
N SER A 568 8.07 5.82 -1.04
CA SER A 568 8.35 4.42 -0.70
C SER A 568 7.84 4.17 0.70
N VAL A 569 6.87 3.28 0.84
CA VAL A 569 6.21 2.95 2.11
C VAL A 569 6.76 1.62 2.60
N ILE A 570 7.34 1.63 3.80
CA ILE A 570 8.12 0.51 4.33
C ILE A 570 7.48 0.05 5.64
N TRP A 571 7.09 -1.22 5.71
CA TRP A 571 6.61 -1.86 6.94
C TRP A 571 7.64 -2.83 7.50
N ASN A 572 7.76 -2.85 8.82
CA ASN A 572 8.46 -3.92 9.51
C ASN A 572 7.57 -5.17 9.54
N PHE A 573 8.04 -6.25 8.93
CA PHE A 573 7.22 -7.45 8.75
C PHE A 573 6.92 -8.18 10.07
N LEU A 574 7.86 -8.14 11.03
CA LEU A 574 7.63 -8.70 12.37
C LEU A 574 6.51 -7.94 13.11
N GLN A 575 6.54 -6.60 13.07
CA GLN A 575 5.47 -5.78 13.65
C GLN A 575 4.12 -6.03 12.98
N VAL A 576 4.11 -6.20 11.66
CA VAL A 576 2.87 -6.54 10.94
C VAL A 576 2.33 -7.90 11.38
N LYS A 577 3.19 -8.89 11.66
CA LYS A 577 2.76 -10.22 12.14
C LYS A 577 2.30 -10.23 13.59
N ASN A 578 2.83 -9.36 14.44
CA ASN A 578 2.49 -9.33 15.86
C ASN A 578 1.00 -8.97 16.10
N SER A 579 0.20 -9.94 16.55
CA SER A 579 -1.23 -9.77 16.83
C SER A 579 -1.54 -8.76 17.94
N SER A 580 -0.59 -8.54 18.86
CA SER A 580 -0.71 -7.60 19.98
C SER A 580 -0.32 -6.16 19.61
N HIS A 581 0.07 -5.92 18.36
CA HIS A 581 0.52 -4.61 17.92
C HIS A 581 -0.60 -3.56 17.99
N GLU A 582 -0.24 -2.35 18.42
CA GLU A 582 -1.18 -1.25 18.69
C GLU A 582 -2.06 -0.90 17.48
N CYS A 583 -1.52 -1.01 16.26
CA CYS A 583 -2.25 -0.78 15.02
C CYS A 583 -3.54 -1.61 14.92
N TYR A 584 -3.67 -2.75 15.60
CA TYR A 584 -4.85 -3.64 15.53
C TYR A 584 -5.84 -3.45 16.69
N ARG A 585 -5.55 -2.54 17.61
CA ARG A 585 -6.41 -2.27 18.77
C ARG A 585 -7.70 -1.61 18.31
N ASN A 586 -8.84 -2.04 18.85
CA ASN A 586 -10.17 -1.46 18.62
C ASN A 586 -10.57 -1.37 17.13
N GLN A 587 -10.06 -2.27 16.28
CA GLN A 587 -10.49 -2.36 14.88
C GLN A 587 -11.61 -3.39 14.73
N ASP A 588 -12.64 -3.02 13.98
CA ASP A 588 -13.71 -3.92 13.56
C ASP A 588 -13.42 -4.46 12.16
N GLY A 589 -13.66 -5.75 11.93
CA GLY A 589 -13.39 -6.40 10.65
C GLY A 589 -11.90 -6.67 10.40
N LEU A 590 -11.48 -6.68 9.14
CA LEU A 590 -10.11 -7.07 8.77
C LEU A 590 -9.07 -6.12 9.37
N LYS A 591 -8.19 -6.68 10.20
CA LYS A 591 -7.07 -5.98 10.83
C LYS A 591 -6.22 -5.24 9.80
N SER A 592 -6.02 -3.95 10.00
CA SER A 592 -5.31 -3.02 9.12
C SER A 592 -4.11 -2.40 9.85
N CYS A 593 -2.92 -2.50 9.27
CA CYS A 593 -1.70 -1.90 9.80
C CYS A 593 -1.39 -0.56 9.12
N TYR A 594 -1.20 0.48 9.93
CA TYR A 594 -0.81 1.84 9.54
C TYR A 594 0.60 2.22 10.03
N CYS A 595 1.34 1.25 10.54
CA CYS A 595 2.62 1.47 11.21
C CYS A 595 3.75 1.27 10.18
N TYR A 596 4.07 2.34 9.45
CA TYR A 596 5.06 2.33 8.36
C TYR A 596 5.99 3.54 8.43
N LYS A 597 7.06 3.47 7.64
CA LYS A 597 7.99 4.57 7.35
C LYS A 597 7.79 5.02 5.90
N ILE A 598 7.85 6.32 5.65
CA ILE A 598 7.81 6.90 4.30
C ILE A 598 9.19 7.47 3.96
N VAL A 599 9.70 7.09 2.79
CA VAL A 599 10.76 7.85 2.09
C VAL A 599 10.09 8.65 0.98
N LEU A 600 10.16 9.98 1.07
CA LEU A 600 9.62 10.91 0.08
C LEU A 600 10.69 11.29 -0.93
N LYS A 601 10.33 11.35 -2.21
CA LYS A 601 11.13 11.91 -3.29
C LYS A 601 10.42 13.06 -4.00
N ASP A 602 11.19 13.92 -4.66
CA ASP A 602 10.63 15.09 -5.37
C ASP A 602 9.78 14.66 -6.58
N ASP A 603 10.24 13.61 -7.27
CA ASP A 603 9.58 13.01 -8.42
C ASP A 603 8.81 11.76 -8.06
N SER A 604 7.87 11.36 -8.92
CA SER A 604 7.21 10.05 -8.78
C SER A 604 8.24 8.93 -8.86
N ILE A 605 8.18 8.04 -7.88
CA ILE A 605 9.09 6.91 -7.77
C ILE A 605 8.68 5.89 -8.83
N VAL A 606 9.66 5.42 -9.59
CA VAL A 606 9.50 4.38 -10.61
C VAL A 606 9.35 3.04 -9.92
N ASP A 607 10.30 2.70 -9.05
CA ASP A 607 10.34 1.43 -8.32
C ASP A 607 11.10 1.57 -6.98
N SER A 608 10.74 0.73 -6.01
CA SER A 608 11.36 0.65 -4.68
C SER A 608 11.60 -0.80 -4.32
N ARG A 609 12.85 -1.22 -4.11
CA ARG A 609 13.17 -2.63 -3.90
C ARG A 609 14.40 -2.84 -3.02
N PHE A 610 14.32 -3.82 -2.14
CA PHE A 610 15.46 -4.26 -1.34
C PHE A 610 16.49 -4.99 -2.20
N MET A 611 17.77 -4.72 -1.97
CA MET A 611 18.86 -5.54 -2.50
C MET A 611 18.81 -6.94 -1.89
N HIS A 612 19.51 -7.88 -2.53
CA HIS A 612 19.65 -9.23 -2.02
C HIS A 612 20.31 -9.22 -0.63
N GLU A 613 19.82 -10.04 0.30
CA GLU A 613 20.29 -10.15 1.68
C GLU A 613 21.81 -10.34 1.86
N LYS A 614 22.52 -10.84 0.84
CA LYS A 614 23.98 -10.98 0.88
C LYS A 614 24.71 -9.63 1.05
N PHE A 615 24.03 -8.54 0.72
CA PHE A 615 24.53 -7.17 0.88
C PHE A 615 24.17 -6.57 2.24
N ALA A 616 23.46 -7.30 3.10
CA ALA A 616 23.29 -6.91 4.50
C ALA A 616 24.65 -6.89 5.20
N VAL A 617 24.89 -5.88 6.04
CA VAL A 617 26.14 -5.70 6.79
C VAL A 617 25.96 -6.09 8.24
N THR A 618 27.07 -6.31 8.96
CA THR A 618 27.02 -6.72 10.37
C THR A 618 26.35 -5.67 11.28
N ASP A 619 26.44 -4.38 10.94
CA ASP A 619 25.86 -3.27 11.71
C ASP A 619 24.41 -2.90 11.35
N SER A 620 23.90 -3.40 10.21
CA SER A 620 22.54 -3.26 9.72
C SER A 620 22.18 -4.60 9.09
N PRO A 621 21.45 -5.48 9.80
CA PRO A 621 21.29 -6.87 9.40
C PRO A 621 20.34 -7.01 8.20
N GLU A 622 20.09 -5.94 7.47
CA GLU A 622 19.15 -5.79 6.38
C GLU A 622 19.87 -5.25 5.16
N ALA A 623 19.50 -5.79 4.00
CA ALA A 623 20.04 -5.30 2.75
C ALA A 623 19.52 -3.88 2.47
N PRO A 624 20.32 -3.04 1.79
CA PRO A 624 19.90 -1.69 1.43
C PRO A 624 18.61 -1.66 0.61
N LEU A 625 17.79 -0.64 0.84
CA LEU A 625 16.65 -0.31 0.01
C LEU A 625 17.10 0.59 -1.14
N VAL A 626 16.78 0.22 -2.37
CA VAL A 626 17.03 1.01 -3.58
C VAL A 626 15.74 1.66 -4.02
N ILE A 627 15.79 2.97 -4.27
CA ILE A 627 14.66 3.77 -4.76
C ILE A 627 15.07 4.43 -6.07
N ALA A 628 14.31 4.19 -7.14
CA ALA A 628 14.53 4.84 -8.41
C ALA A 628 13.42 5.83 -8.74
N THR A 629 13.81 7.00 -9.20
CA THR A 629 12.98 8.00 -9.89
C THR A 629 13.41 8.03 -11.37
N PRO A 630 12.68 8.72 -12.27
CA PRO A 630 13.07 8.74 -13.68
C PRO A 630 14.49 9.24 -13.93
N MET A 631 15.03 10.09 -13.05
CA MET A 631 16.34 10.74 -13.24
C MET A 631 17.41 10.29 -12.25
N LYS A 632 17.03 9.67 -11.14
CA LYS A 632 17.96 9.38 -10.04
C LYS A 632 17.70 8.02 -9.41
N VAL A 633 18.76 7.43 -8.89
CA VAL A 633 18.69 6.25 -8.04
C VAL A 633 19.35 6.53 -6.70
N SER A 634 18.69 6.13 -5.61
CA SER A 634 19.16 6.34 -4.24
C SER A 634 19.19 5.03 -3.50
N SER A 635 20.14 4.88 -2.58
CA SER A 635 20.20 3.72 -1.68
C SER A 635 20.11 4.15 -0.22
N PHE A 636 19.36 3.38 0.54
CA PHE A 636 19.07 3.63 1.95
C PHE A 636 19.43 2.40 2.78
N SER A 637 20.19 2.61 3.84
CA SER A 637 20.37 1.58 4.87
C SER A 637 19.24 1.65 5.89
N ILE A 638 18.81 0.48 6.38
CA ILE A 638 17.83 0.38 7.46
C ILE A 638 18.56 -0.06 8.72
N SER A 639 18.80 0.88 9.63
CA SER A 639 19.31 0.58 10.96
C SER A 639 18.20 -0.04 11.82
N SER A 640 18.49 -1.20 12.39
CA SER A 640 17.66 -1.83 13.42
C SER A 640 18.10 -1.43 14.85
N ARG A 641 19.04 -0.49 15.00
CA ARG A 641 19.45 0.05 16.31
C ARG A 641 18.52 1.20 16.70
N ARG A 642 17.89 1.23 17.88
CA ARG A 642 18.12 0.51 19.14
C ARG A 642 16.81 0.06 19.77
#